data_AF-A0A7X0NPI0-F1
#
_entry.id   AF-A0A7X0NPI0-F1
#
_cell.length_a   1.000
_cell.length_b   1.000
_cell.length_c   1.000
_cell.angle_alpha   90.00
_cell.angle_beta   90.00
_cell.angle_gamma   90.00
#
_symmetry.space_group_name_H-M   'P 1'
#
loop_
_entity.id
_entity.type
_entity.pdbx_description
1 polymer ?
#
loop_
_entity_poly.entity_id
_entity_poly.type
_entity_poly.pdbx_seq_one_letter_code
_entity_poly.pdbx_strand_id
1 'polypeptide(L)'
;MPRKPLAVLAALAAGLLLPVVPAQAAPASSCAGPRVETFGAASMTGAIVGATVHEGRAYVVTRGQKPPVLAEIDLSTRKVVRSVRLPDGPATGEPEGGWATTVSGGKIYVGTYPVPDLYRFDPATGEVAHLASFGRNGGYIWALATAPDGTIYAGTYPDGRVREYVPATGAVRDFGVLAAGERYVRAVAADAENVYAGLLDKGKLVAINRTTGAVTELAQGTTGIGVVAEHGDRILATSGQTLIDVRKDGTDLRRVPLGTSSFDALTVAADGTVYATSRPDGAVHRYRTGDSAPTRVAGPPSQDDETRRLALTDDGTLVGFSGSGGMWSLDLGTGQWEFTDLIEAGLPAGAERPQSMLLVPGRAVYVGGHFFMDVRDLRTGEQRRFRVPGEPKDLVRRGNQIYAAIYPSGNIISIDLRTDAVRSLGHLGQGQQRPWDIEYDPVRDKLLVASAPLGAELEGALSVVDPDTGEIDVYKGVIPGQSLMSLSLDAGKGIVYLGGDVLGGGGTPPVHASASVAAFDLRTRTVLWQTDPIAGYRTFQDVKIHDGLLYGVYKRNSGAWIALDPATRTIEHQGTLSGYGELTTHRGRVFASTFFGGGNAYELGEQATRLATGLGDEWYTNPQLHFEPGSWKAWALSGRHLARIDLDPRCPPLTVTPRQL
;
A
#
# COMPACT_ATOMS: atom_id res chain seq x y z
N MET A 1 87.97 48.33 -22.87
CA MET A 1 86.83 47.44 -23.22
C MET A 1 87.12 46.07 -22.62
N PRO A 2 86.22 45.46 -21.83
CA PRO A 2 86.62 44.63 -20.69
C PRO A 2 86.19 43.16 -20.79
N ARG A 3 86.91 42.26 -20.11
CA ARG A 3 86.36 40.97 -19.64
C ARG A 3 86.85 40.68 -18.21
N LYS A 4 85.86 40.26 -17.42
CA LYS A 4 85.77 40.09 -15.96
C LYS A 4 86.50 38.84 -15.44
N PRO A 5 86.82 38.77 -14.13
CA PRO A 5 86.90 37.50 -13.40
C PRO A 5 85.63 37.27 -12.56
N LEU A 6 85.21 35.99 -12.45
CA LEU A 6 84.15 35.51 -11.54
C LEU A 6 84.76 35.25 -10.15
N ALA A 7 84.13 35.79 -9.11
CA ALA A 7 84.32 35.39 -7.72
C ALA A 7 83.00 34.80 -7.20
N VAL A 8 83.09 33.62 -6.58
CA VAL A 8 81.98 32.89 -5.95
C VAL A 8 81.75 33.48 -4.55
N LEU A 9 80.52 33.91 -4.26
CA LEU A 9 80.08 34.33 -2.92
C LEU A 9 79.02 33.36 -2.39
N ALA A 10 79.28 32.83 -1.19
CA ALA A 10 78.33 32.04 -0.41
C ALA A 10 77.29 32.97 0.23
N ALA A 11 76.00 32.61 0.13
CA ALA A 11 74.91 33.32 0.77
C ALA A 11 74.37 32.51 1.97
N LEU A 12 74.33 33.15 3.15
CA LEU A 12 73.60 32.70 4.33
C LEU A 12 72.08 32.79 4.07
N ALA A 13 71.36 31.70 4.33
CA ALA A 13 69.90 31.71 4.45
C ALA A 13 69.51 31.64 5.94
N ALA A 14 68.87 32.69 6.44
CA ALA A 14 68.30 32.73 7.78
C ALA A 14 66.99 31.92 7.82
N GLY A 15 66.93 30.92 8.71
CA GLY A 15 65.73 30.13 8.96
C GLY A 15 64.70 30.90 9.80
N LEU A 16 63.51 31.11 9.24
CA LEU A 16 62.32 31.55 9.97
C LEU A 16 61.65 30.32 10.59
N LEU A 17 61.79 30.15 11.90
CA LEU A 17 60.98 29.21 12.69
C LEU A 17 59.58 29.81 12.88
N LEU A 18 58.58 29.24 12.20
CA LEU A 18 57.17 29.49 12.50
C LEU A 18 56.77 28.68 13.75
N PRO A 19 55.99 29.25 14.68
CA PRO A 19 55.46 28.47 15.80
C PRO A 19 54.45 27.46 15.28
N VAL A 20 54.65 26.19 15.61
CA VAL A 20 53.64 25.13 15.45
C VAL A 20 52.51 25.45 16.41
N VAL A 21 51.41 25.99 15.89
CA VAL A 21 50.15 26.09 16.62
C VAL A 21 49.60 24.66 16.70
N PRO A 22 49.36 24.09 17.90
CA PRO A 22 48.71 22.79 17.98
C PRO A 22 47.34 22.91 17.32
N ALA A 23 47.04 22.00 16.40
CA ALA A 23 45.73 21.90 15.79
C ALA A 23 44.68 21.76 16.90
N GLN A 24 43.93 22.82 17.17
CA GLN A 24 42.73 22.74 17.98
C GLN A 24 41.77 21.80 17.27
N ALA A 25 41.51 20.64 17.87
CA ALA A 25 40.38 19.81 17.49
C ALA A 25 39.13 20.69 17.48
N ALA A 26 38.45 20.76 16.33
CA ALA A 26 37.16 21.42 16.21
C ALA A 26 36.22 20.85 17.29
N PRO A 27 35.42 21.69 17.95
CA PRO A 27 34.73 21.27 19.16
C PRO A 27 33.66 20.22 18.82
N ALA A 28 33.63 19.15 19.61
CA ALA A 28 32.55 18.16 19.69
C ALA A 28 31.20 18.76 20.17
N SER A 29 31.00 20.07 20.04
CA SER A 29 29.86 20.82 20.58
C SER A 29 28.62 20.82 19.67
N SER A 30 28.72 20.36 18.42
CA SER A 30 27.57 20.40 17.48
C SER A 30 26.52 19.33 17.74
N CYS A 31 26.86 18.27 18.47
CA CYS A 31 25.95 17.18 18.81
C CYS A 31 25.24 17.40 20.17
N ALA A 32 25.50 18.52 20.83
CA ALA A 32 24.90 18.86 22.11
C ALA A 32 23.48 19.41 21.90
N GLY A 33 22.47 18.62 22.25
CA GLY A 33 21.05 19.00 22.18
C GLY A 33 20.13 17.84 21.82
N PRO A 34 18.80 18.03 21.83
CA PRO A 34 17.85 17.03 21.36
C PRO A 34 18.10 16.74 19.86
N ARG A 35 18.36 15.48 19.54
CA ARG A 35 18.59 15.00 18.17
C ARG A 35 17.37 14.28 17.57
N VAL A 36 16.27 14.25 18.33
CA VAL A 36 14.96 13.73 17.92
C VAL A 36 13.89 14.70 18.41
N GLU A 37 13.02 15.11 17.51
CA GLU A 37 11.80 15.87 17.79
C GLU A 37 10.61 15.09 17.20
N THR A 38 9.51 14.96 17.94
CA THR A 38 8.31 14.23 17.47
C THR A 38 7.10 15.15 17.43
N PHE A 39 6.20 14.92 16.47
CA PHE A 39 5.11 15.84 16.13
C PHE A 39 3.71 15.19 16.15
N GLY A 40 3.55 14.08 16.88
CA GLY A 40 2.31 13.30 16.89
C GLY A 40 2.21 12.34 15.71
N ALA A 41 1.03 11.77 15.48
CA ALA A 41 0.77 10.83 14.38
C ALA A 41 1.22 11.40 13.03
N ALA A 42 1.97 10.61 12.27
CA ALA A 42 2.39 10.98 10.93
C ALA A 42 1.24 10.92 9.94
N SER A 43 0.37 9.92 10.08
CA SER A 43 -0.87 9.81 9.33
C SER A 43 -2.01 9.30 10.20
N MET A 44 -3.20 9.88 10.00
CA MET A 44 -4.42 9.58 10.75
C MET A 44 -5.45 8.94 9.84
N THR A 45 -6.09 7.87 10.32
CA THR A 45 -7.05 7.11 9.52
C THR A 45 -8.40 6.94 10.20
N GLY A 46 -9.45 7.04 9.38
CA GLY A 46 -10.79 6.52 9.66
C GLY A 46 -11.21 5.49 8.61
N ALA A 47 -10.26 5.03 7.78
CA ALA A 47 -10.53 4.07 6.72
C ALA A 47 -11.09 2.77 7.31
N ILE A 48 -11.97 2.12 6.55
CA ILE A 48 -12.62 0.87 6.93
C ILE A 48 -12.47 -0.14 5.80
N VAL A 49 -12.58 -1.42 6.12
CA VAL A 49 -12.52 -2.48 5.09
C VAL A 49 -13.58 -3.56 5.27
N GLY A 50 -14.09 -3.76 6.49
CA GLY A 50 -15.19 -4.67 6.80
C GLY A 50 -16.40 -3.90 7.32
N ALA A 51 -17.59 -4.29 6.87
CA ALA A 51 -18.85 -3.73 7.33
C ALA A 51 -19.98 -4.77 7.25
N THR A 52 -20.91 -4.73 8.20
CA THR A 52 -22.16 -5.51 8.16
C THR A 52 -23.31 -4.70 8.75
N VAL A 53 -24.54 -5.04 8.36
CA VAL A 53 -25.77 -4.42 8.88
C VAL A 53 -26.55 -5.46 9.67
N HIS A 54 -27.09 -5.06 10.82
CA HIS A 54 -27.92 -5.89 11.66
C HIS A 54 -28.86 -5.00 12.51
N GLU A 55 -30.17 -5.28 12.45
CA GLU A 55 -31.19 -4.64 13.30
C GLU A 55 -31.13 -3.10 13.33
N GLY A 56 -31.08 -2.46 12.15
CA GLY A 56 -31.03 -0.99 12.04
C GLY A 56 -29.70 -0.37 12.45
N ARG A 57 -28.69 -1.19 12.76
CA ARG A 57 -27.32 -0.78 13.05
C ARG A 57 -26.38 -1.21 11.93
N ALA A 58 -25.33 -0.45 11.71
CA ALA A 58 -24.18 -0.90 10.95
C ALA A 58 -22.97 -1.07 11.88
N TYR A 59 -22.14 -2.06 11.56
CA TYR A 59 -20.93 -2.36 12.29
C TYR A 59 -19.78 -2.33 11.30
N VAL A 60 -18.81 -1.44 11.54
CA VAL A 60 -17.65 -1.24 10.68
C VAL A 60 -16.37 -1.48 11.46
N VAL A 61 -15.35 -2.00 10.82
CA VAL A 61 -14.04 -2.19 11.44
C VAL A 61 -12.95 -1.42 10.70
N THR A 62 -12.11 -0.74 11.47
CA THR A 62 -11.06 0.14 10.96
C THR A 62 -9.95 -0.60 10.24
N ARG A 63 -9.36 0.10 9.28
CA ARG A 63 -8.16 -0.27 8.54
C ARG A 63 -6.95 0.46 9.12
N GLY A 64 -5.84 -0.24 9.34
CA GLY A 64 -4.55 0.37 9.64
C GLY A 64 -4.36 0.86 11.07
N GLN A 65 -5.43 0.98 11.88
CA GLN A 65 -5.33 1.35 13.29
C GLN A 65 -4.86 0.17 14.15
N LYS A 66 -4.07 0.50 15.18
CA LYS A 66 -3.52 -0.45 16.14
C LYS A 66 -3.75 0.08 17.57
N PRO A 67 -4.54 -0.59 18.42
CA PRO A 67 -5.39 -1.76 18.11
C PRO A 67 -6.55 -1.39 17.16
N PRO A 68 -7.15 -2.35 16.44
CA PRO A 68 -8.29 -2.08 15.57
C PRO A 68 -9.53 -1.67 16.37
N VAL A 69 -10.38 -0.85 15.76
CA VAL A 69 -11.65 -0.40 16.33
C VAL A 69 -12.81 -1.00 15.54
N LEU A 70 -13.76 -1.61 16.25
CA LEU A 70 -15.10 -1.90 15.76
C LEU A 70 -16.03 -0.78 16.23
N ALA A 71 -16.76 -0.17 15.30
CA ALA A 71 -17.73 0.88 15.59
C ALA A 71 -19.14 0.44 15.19
N GLU A 72 -20.09 0.76 16.05
CA GLU A 72 -21.52 0.60 15.83
C GLU A 72 -22.13 1.96 15.47
N ILE A 73 -22.86 1.98 14.37
CA ILE A 73 -23.49 3.15 13.79
C ILE A 73 -25.00 2.96 13.83
N ASP A 74 -25.72 3.95 14.33
CA ASP A 74 -27.16 4.05 14.17
C ASP A 74 -27.48 4.47 12.73
N LEU A 75 -28.20 3.65 11.97
CA LEU A 75 -28.53 4.01 10.58
C LEU A 75 -29.55 5.15 10.49
N SER A 76 -30.39 5.35 11.51
CA SER A 76 -31.39 6.41 11.52
C SER A 76 -30.80 7.78 11.86
N THR A 77 -29.86 7.83 12.81
CA THR A 77 -29.20 9.10 13.19
C THR A 77 -27.88 9.33 12.45
N ARG A 78 -27.36 8.30 11.77
CA ARG A 78 -26.08 8.29 11.05
C ARG A 78 -24.89 8.62 11.96
N LYS A 79 -24.99 8.34 13.26
CA LYS A 79 -23.94 8.58 14.26
C LYS A 79 -23.35 7.28 14.78
N VAL A 80 -22.05 7.31 15.07
CA VAL A 80 -21.39 6.27 15.85
C VAL A 80 -21.90 6.37 17.27
N VAL A 81 -22.57 5.31 17.72
CA VAL A 81 -23.17 5.24 19.07
C VAL A 81 -22.29 4.48 20.05
N ARG A 82 -21.40 3.63 19.55
CA ARG A 82 -20.46 2.85 20.35
C ARG A 82 -19.22 2.49 19.53
N SER A 83 -18.08 2.44 20.19
CA SER A 83 -16.86 1.87 19.62
C SER A 83 -16.14 1.03 20.67
N VAL A 84 -15.52 -0.05 20.21
CA VAL A 84 -14.73 -0.97 21.04
C VAL A 84 -13.43 -1.29 20.32
N ARG A 85 -12.35 -1.47 21.09
CA ARG A 85 -11.08 -1.94 20.55
C ARG A 85 -11.09 -3.47 20.52
N LEU A 86 -10.55 -4.04 19.46
CA LEU A 86 -10.27 -5.47 19.40
C LEU A 86 -8.97 -5.72 20.18
N PRO A 87 -9.01 -6.52 21.26
CA PRO A 87 -7.82 -6.78 22.07
C PRO A 87 -6.83 -7.65 21.30
N ASP A 88 -5.59 -7.73 21.77
CA ASP A 88 -4.60 -8.63 21.21
C ASP A 88 -5.01 -10.10 21.41
N GLY A 89 -4.74 -10.91 20.39
CA GLY A 89 -4.89 -12.35 20.43
C GLY A 89 -3.67 -13.05 21.04
N PRO A 90 -3.76 -14.38 21.28
CA PRO A 90 -2.64 -15.18 21.78
C PRO A 90 -1.52 -15.40 20.74
N ALA A 91 -1.77 -15.13 19.46
CA ALA A 91 -0.78 -15.29 18.40
C ALA A 91 0.28 -14.16 18.45
N THR A 92 1.52 -14.48 18.07
CA THR A 92 2.61 -13.47 18.02
C THR A 92 2.34 -12.41 16.96
N GLY A 93 2.30 -11.15 17.37
CA GLY A 93 1.91 -10.01 16.54
C GLY A 93 0.59 -9.42 17.04
N GLU A 94 0.22 -8.25 16.54
CA GLU A 94 -0.99 -7.54 16.94
C GLU A 94 -1.83 -7.24 15.69
N PRO A 95 -3.17 -7.38 15.75
CA PRO A 95 -4.04 -6.93 14.67
C PRO A 95 -3.83 -5.44 14.35
N GLU A 96 -3.83 -5.10 13.06
CA GLU A 96 -3.75 -3.72 12.54
C GLU A 96 -4.99 -3.34 11.71
N GLY A 97 -6.01 -4.19 11.74
CA GLY A 97 -7.32 -3.93 11.19
C GLY A 97 -8.18 -5.19 11.22
N GLY A 98 -9.49 -5.01 11.04
CA GLY A 98 -10.40 -6.09 10.66
C GLY A 98 -10.66 -5.99 9.17
N TRP A 99 -10.71 -7.09 8.41
CA TRP A 99 -11.03 -7.09 6.98
C TRP A 99 -12.47 -7.51 6.69
N ALA A 100 -12.97 -8.51 7.40
CA ALA A 100 -14.24 -9.14 7.11
C ALA A 100 -15.16 -9.10 8.33
N THR A 101 -16.46 -8.97 8.10
CA THR A 101 -17.48 -9.02 9.14
C THR A 101 -18.70 -9.82 8.71
N THR A 102 -19.32 -10.56 9.63
CA THR A 102 -20.61 -11.24 9.41
C THR A 102 -21.44 -11.24 10.69
N VAL A 103 -22.71 -11.62 10.59
CA VAL A 103 -23.65 -11.69 11.71
C VAL A 103 -24.07 -13.13 11.94
N SER A 104 -23.98 -13.63 13.17
CA SER A 104 -24.53 -14.94 13.54
C SER A 104 -25.11 -14.90 14.96
N GLY A 105 -26.35 -15.37 15.13
CA GLY A 105 -27.03 -15.41 16.42
C GLY A 105 -27.10 -14.06 17.14
N GLY A 106 -27.32 -12.97 16.38
CA GLY A 106 -27.38 -11.59 16.90
C GLY A 106 -26.03 -10.97 17.23
N LYS A 107 -24.91 -11.67 16.97
CA LYS A 107 -23.56 -11.21 17.30
C LYS A 107 -22.76 -10.93 16.04
N ILE A 108 -21.82 -10.00 16.17
CA ILE A 108 -20.97 -9.55 15.07
C ILE A 108 -19.64 -10.26 15.14
N TYR A 109 -19.21 -10.86 14.04
CA TYR A 109 -17.91 -11.55 13.95
C TYR A 109 -16.98 -10.74 13.08
N VAL A 110 -15.71 -10.67 13.47
CA VAL A 110 -14.71 -9.85 12.79
C VAL A 110 -13.48 -10.70 12.52
N GLY A 111 -13.06 -10.74 11.26
CA GLY A 111 -11.81 -11.37 10.84
C GLY A 111 -10.73 -10.32 10.65
N THR A 112 -9.53 -10.54 11.18
CA THR A 112 -8.47 -9.53 11.26
C THR A 112 -7.24 -9.81 10.38
N TYR A 113 -6.34 -8.83 10.35
CA TYR A 113 -5.02 -8.87 9.71
C TYR A 113 -4.06 -7.93 10.47
N PRO A 114 -2.72 -8.04 10.35
CA PRO A 114 -1.97 -9.10 9.65
C PRO A 114 -1.92 -10.40 10.47
N VAL A 115 -2.60 -10.46 11.62
CA VAL A 115 -2.86 -11.69 12.35
C VAL A 115 -4.27 -12.15 11.98
N PRO A 116 -4.47 -13.32 11.36
CA PRO A 116 -5.79 -13.80 10.93
C PRO A 116 -6.60 -14.35 12.10
N ASP A 117 -6.97 -13.48 13.04
CA ASP A 117 -7.79 -13.82 14.21
C ASP A 117 -9.27 -13.55 13.94
N LEU A 118 -10.11 -14.43 14.50
CA LEU A 118 -11.56 -14.30 14.54
C LEU A 118 -11.99 -13.79 15.91
N TYR A 119 -12.70 -12.66 15.93
CA TYR A 119 -13.31 -12.05 17.10
C TYR A 119 -14.83 -12.11 17.03
N ARG A 120 -15.47 -11.99 18.18
CA ARG A 120 -16.91 -11.79 18.33
C ARG A 120 -17.16 -10.55 19.17
N PHE A 121 -18.12 -9.75 18.75
CA PHE A 121 -18.71 -8.65 19.48
C PHE A 121 -20.18 -8.95 19.75
N ASP A 122 -20.62 -8.74 20.99
CA ASP A 122 -22.01 -8.87 21.40
C ASP A 122 -22.66 -7.48 21.51
N PRO A 123 -23.58 -7.11 20.60
CA PRO A 123 -24.25 -5.82 20.67
C PRO A 123 -25.05 -5.60 21.96
N ALA A 124 -25.59 -6.64 22.57
CA ALA A 124 -26.41 -6.51 23.77
C ALA A 124 -25.57 -6.12 25.01
N THR A 125 -24.33 -6.63 25.12
CA THR A 125 -23.47 -6.40 26.29
C THR A 125 -22.32 -5.43 26.02
N GLY A 126 -21.93 -5.26 24.75
CA GLY A 126 -20.72 -4.54 24.35
C GLY A 126 -19.43 -5.33 24.51
N GLU A 127 -19.51 -6.62 24.81
CA GLU A 127 -18.35 -7.47 25.07
C GLU A 127 -17.66 -7.90 23.76
N VAL A 128 -16.33 -7.86 23.75
CA VAL A 128 -15.48 -8.41 22.67
C VAL A 128 -14.74 -9.65 23.19
N ALA A 129 -14.77 -10.73 22.41
CA ALA A 129 -14.02 -11.95 22.69
C ALA A 129 -13.19 -12.38 21.48
N HIS A 130 -11.91 -12.72 21.71
CA HIS A 130 -11.12 -13.51 20.76
C HIS A 130 -11.64 -14.96 20.76
N LEU A 131 -11.74 -15.56 19.58
CA LEU A 131 -12.31 -16.91 19.42
C LEU A 131 -11.31 -17.92 18.87
N ALA A 132 -10.59 -17.56 17.81
CA ALA A 132 -9.68 -18.47 17.12
C ALA A 132 -8.63 -17.71 16.30
N SER A 133 -7.48 -18.34 16.11
CA SER A 133 -6.42 -17.88 15.20
C SER A 133 -6.32 -18.83 14.01
N PHE A 134 -6.45 -18.32 12.79
CA PHE A 134 -6.42 -19.11 11.56
C PHE A 134 -5.07 -19.09 10.84
N GLY A 135 -4.02 -18.61 11.49
CA GLY A 135 -2.70 -18.49 10.90
C GLY A 135 -1.74 -17.69 11.78
N ARG A 136 -0.68 -17.17 11.15
CA ARG A 136 0.38 -16.38 11.80
C ARG A 136 0.38 -14.95 11.28
N ASN A 137 1.20 -14.10 11.89
CA ASN A 137 1.47 -12.75 11.40
C ASN A 137 1.87 -12.76 9.90
N GLY A 138 1.33 -11.81 9.14
CA GLY A 138 1.35 -11.77 7.68
C GLY A 138 0.17 -12.51 7.02
N GLY A 139 -0.86 -12.88 7.78
CA GLY A 139 -2.08 -13.53 7.31
C GLY A 139 -3.32 -12.63 7.36
N TYR A 140 -4.39 -13.08 6.70
CA TYR A 140 -5.68 -12.37 6.64
C TYR A 140 -6.83 -13.35 6.77
N ILE A 141 -7.91 -12.93 7.44
CA ILE A 141 -9.25 -13.44 7.17
C ILE A 141 -9.91 -12.47 6.18
N TRP A 142 -9.89 -12.79 4.89
CA TRP A 142 -10.35 -11.91 3.80
C TRP A 142 -11.86 -11.80 3.69
N ALA A 143 -12.58 -12.85 4.07
CA ALA A 143 -14.03 -12.90 3.92
C ALA A 143 -14.64 -13.77 5.01
N LEU A 144 -15.83 -13.40 5.43
CA LEU A 144 -16.67 -14.14 6.36
C LEU A 144 -18.07 -14.26 5.76
N ALA A 145 -18.67 -15.43 5.90
CA ALA A 145 -20.08 -15.66 5.59
C ALA A 145 -20.71 -16.53 6.67
N THR A 146 -22.00 -16.29 6.92
CA THR A 146 -22.79 -17.08 7.86
C THR A 146 -23.81 -17.91 7.10
N ALA A 147 -23.81 -19.22 7.32
CA ALA A 147 -24.83 -20.12 6.80
C ALA A 147 -26.15 -19.99 7.60
N PRO A 148 -27.28 -20.48 7.06
CA PRO A 148 -28.59 -20.36 7.73
C PRO A 148 -28.66 -20.99 9.14
N ASP A 149 -27.81 -21.97 9.45
CA ASP A 149 -27.73 -22.60 10.78
C ASP A 149 -26.83 -21.83 11.78
N GLY A 150 -26.29 -20.68 11.39
CA GLY A 150 -25.42 -19.83 12.19
C GLY A 150 -23.94 -20.21 12.12
N THR A 151 -23.55 -21.26 11.38
CA THR A 151 -22.15 -21.62 11.16
C THR A 151 -21.44 -20.56 10.33
N ILE A 152 -20.18 -20.26 10.69
CA ILE A 152 -19.39 -19.21 10.04
C ILE A 152 -18.30 -19.85 9.20
N TYR A 153 -18.09 -19.31 7.99
CA TYR A 153 -17.02 -19.72 7.09
C TYR A 153 -16.08 -18.56 6.83
N ALA A 154 -14.78 -18.82 6.90
CA ALA A 154 -13.71 -17.84 6.75
C ALA A 154 -12.78 -18.19 5.58
N GLY A 155 -12.64 -17.25 4.64
CA GLY A 155 -11.63 -17.30 3.58
C GLY A 155 -10.31 -16.68 4.05
N THR A 156 -9.19 -17.36 3.81
CA THR A 156 -7.90 -17.02 4.44
C THR A 156 -6.72 -16.88 3.48
N TYR A 157 -5.67 -16.20 3.95
CA TYR A 157 -4.36 -16.02 3.32
C TYR A 157 -3.25 -16.12 4.38
N PRO A 158 -2.03 -16.57 4.03
CA PRO A 158 -1.53 -16.97 2.69
C PRO A 158 -1.74 -18.43 2.32
N ASP A 159 -2.50 -19.17 3.12
CA ASP A 159 -2.68 -20.60 2.94
C ASP A 159 -3.85 -20.98 2.04
N GLY A 160 -4.66 -20.01 1.60
CA GLY A 160 -5.71 -20.23 0.59
C GLY A 160 -6.81 -21.20 1.03
N ARG A 161 -7.22 -21.13 2.31
CA ARG A 161 -8.15 -22.10 2.91
C ARG A 161 -9.52 -21.49 3.23
N VAL A 162 -10.52 -22.37 3.27
CA VAL A 162 -11.82 -22.11 3.91
C VAL A 162 -11.85 -22.83 5.25
N ARG A 163 -12.13 -22.09 6.32
CA ARG A 163 -12.29 -22.61 7.67
C ARG A 163 -13.72 -22.42 8.16
N GLU A 164 -14.29 -23.47 8.72
CA GLU A 164 -15.55 -23.47 9.44
C GLU A 164 -15.32 -23.10 10.90
N TYR A 165 -16.25 -22.34 11.48
CA TYR A 165 -16.34 -22.08 12.90
C TYR A 165 -17.80 -22.20 13.35
N VAL A 166 -18.06 -23.05 14.35
CA VAL A 166 -19.38 -23.26 14.93
C VAL A 166 -19.52 -22.44 16.21
N PRO A 167 -20.29 -21.34 16.24
CA PRO A 167 -20.34 -20.45 17.40
C PRO A 167 -20.79 -21.09 18.72
N ALA A 168 -21.69 -22.08 18.64
CA ALA A 168 -22.25 -22.73 19.82
C ALA A 168 -21.21 -23.57 20.59
N THR A 169 -20.19 -24.11 19.89
CA THR A 169 -19.22 -25.05 20.46
C THR A 169 -17.78 -24.57 20.39
N GLY A 170 -17.51 -23.56 19.56
CA GLY A 170 -16.15 -23.13 19.22
C GLY A 170 -15.40 -24.11 18.31
N ALA A 171 -16.07 -25.13 17.77
CA ALA A 171 -15.44 -26.13 16.90
C ALA A 171 -14.97 -25.49 15.59
N VAL A 172 -13.76 -25.86 15.15
CA VAL A 172 -13.16 -25.42 13.88
C VAL A 172 -12.91 -26.63 12.99
N ARG A 173 -13.29 -26.53 11.72
CA ARG A 173 -12.97 -27.51 10.66
C ARG A 173 -12.27 -26.80 9.50
N ASP A 174 -11.27 -27.44 8.92
CA ASP A 174 -10.53 -26.95 7.77
C ASP A 174 -10.90 -27.79 6.53
N PHE A 175 -11.35 -27.14 5.44
CA PHE A 175 -11.65 -27.80 4.17
C PHE A 175 -10.42 -28.01 3.28
N GLY A 176 -9.25 -27.56 3.73
CA GLY A 176 -8.00 -27.66 3.00
C GLY A 176 -7.86 -26.59 1.91
N VAL A 177 -6.89 -26.83 1.03
CA VAL A 177 -6.59 -25.95 -0.10
C VAL A 177 -7.50 -26.35 -1.27
N LEU A 178 -8.28 -25.40 -1.78
CA LEU A 178 -9.34 -25.65 -2.77
C LEU A 178 -8.80 -25.83 -4.20
N ALA A 179 -7.60 -25.31 -4.48
CA ALA A 179 -6.89 -25.53 -5.74
C ALA A 179 -5.38 -25.49 -5.49
N ALA A 180 -4.62 -26.39 -6.14
CA ALA A 180 -3.19 -26.52 -5.91
C ALA A 180 -2.44 -25.18 -6.06
N GLY A 181 -1.74 -24.77 -5.01
CA GLY A 181 -0.97 -23.52 -4.97
C GLY A 181 -1.81 -22.23 -4.86
N GLU A 182 -3.11 -22.33 -4.56
CA GLU A 182 -3.92 -21.16 -4.19
C GLU A 182 -3.47 -20.59 -2.84
N ARG A 183 -3.41 -19.26 -2.73
CA ARG A 183 -3.04 -18.57 -1.49
C ARG A 183 -4.13 -17.66 -0.95
N TYR A 184 -5.16 -17.37 -1.74
CA TYR A 184 -6.19 -16.38 -1.42
C TYR A 184 -7.59 -16.95 -1.67
N VAL A 185 -8.31 -17.22 -0.58
CA VAL A 185 -9.78 -17.29 -0.65
C VAL A 185 -10.31 -15.90 -0.33
N ARG A 186 -10.68 -15.14 -1.37
CA ARG A 186 -10.93 -13.69 -1.26
C ARG A 186 -12.39 -13.34 -0.98
N ALA A 187 -13.31 -14.24 -1.32
CA ALA A 187 -14.73 -14.12 -1.09
C ALA A 187 -15.32 -15.46 -0.67
N VAL A 188 -16.31 -15.42 0.23
CA VAL A 188 -17.11 -16.59 0.62
C VAL A 188 -18.59 -16.23 0.70
N ALA A 189 -19.46 -17.17 0.35
CA ALA A 189 -20.88 -17.18 0.65
C ALA A 189 -21.26 -18.60 1.11
N ALA A 190 -22.39 -18.78 1.80
CA ALA A 190 -22.80 -20.10 2.26
C ALA A 190 -24.32 -20.22 2.31
N ASP A 191 -24.83 -21.41 1.99
CA ASP A 191 -26.23 -21.77 2.17
C ASP A 191 -26.37 -23.03 3.05
N ALA A 192 -27.54 -23.67 3.02
CA ALA A 192 -27.81 -24.86 3.81
C ALA A 192 -26.92 -26.06 3.43
N GLU A 193 -26.45 -26.14 2.19
CA GLU A 193 -25.77 -27.32 1.64
C GLU A 193 -24.30 -27.07 1.31
N ASN A 194 -23.96 -25.86 0.86
CA ASN A 194 -22.66 -25.55 0.29
C ASN A 194 -22.04 -24.27 0.84
N VAL A 195 -20.71 -24.23 0.82
CA VAL A 195 -19.91 -23.00 0.90
C VAL A 195 -19.39 -22.68 -0.50
N TYR A 196 -19.58 -21.45 -0.94
CA TYR A 196 -19.07 -20.95 -2.21
C TYR A 196 -17.84 -20.10 -1.95
N ALA A 197 -16.76 -20.33 -2.68
CA ALA A 197 -15.48 -19.65 -2.48
C ALA A 197 -14.95 -19.09 -3.81
N GLY A 198 -14.55 -17.81 -3.76
CA GLY A 198 -13.83 -17.13 -4.84
C GLY A 198 -12.32 -17.17 -4.60
N LEU A 199 -11.59 -17.79 -5.54
CA LEU A 199 -10.14 -17.93 -5.48
C LEU A 199 -9.46 -16.81 -6.28
N LEU A 200 -8.46 -16.13 -5.69
CA LEU A 200 -7.81 -14.99 -6.35
C LEU A 200 -6.73 -15.44 -7.34
N ASP A 201 -5.80 -16.32 -6.92
CA ASP A 201 -4.66 -16.67 -7.78
C ASP A 201 -5.10 -17.56 -8.95
N LYS A 202 -6.04 -18.49 -8.71
CA LYS A 202 -6.55 -19.40 -9.75
C LYS A 202 -7.77 -18.85 -10.49
N GLY A 203 -8.39 -17.78 -10.01
CA GLY A 203 -9.59 -17.21 -10.64
C GLY A 203 -10.77 -18.16 -10.71
N LYS A 204 -10.90 -19.08 -9.75
CA LYS A 204 -11.96 -20.09 -9.73
C LYS A 204 -13.08 -19.74 -8.77
N LEU A 205 -14.32 -19.99 -9.19
CA LEU A 205 -15.49 -20.05 -8.32
C LEU A 205 -15.75 -21.53 -8.03
N VAL A 206 -15.72 -21.91 -6.75
CA VAL A 206 -15.94 -23.30 -6.34
C VAL A 206 -17.06 -23.39 -5.31
N ALA A 207 -17.78 -24.51 -5.32
CA ALA A 207 -18.69 -24.95 -4.28
C ALA A 207 -18.04 -26.06 -3.45
N ILE A 208 -18.23 -26.02 -2.14
CA ILE A 208 -17.77 -27.02 -1.18
C ILE A 208 -19.01 -27.57 -0.49
N ASN A 209 -19.28 -28.86 -0.63
CA ASN A 209 -20.36 -29.48 0.12
C ASN A 209 -20.02 -29.47 1.62
N ARG A 210 -20.88 -28.87 2.44
CA ARG A 210 -20.62 -28.63 3.88
C ARG A 210 -20.46 -29.93 4.66
N THR A 211 -21.19 -30.97 4.27
CA THR A 211 -21.14 -32.28 4.92
C THR A 211 -19.90 -33.06 4.50
N THR A 212 -19.75 -33.33 3.20
CA THR A 212 -18.74 -34.24 2.67
C THR A 212 -17.38 -33.59 2.45
N GLY A 213 -17.33 -32.27 2.30
CA GLY A 213 -16.14 -31.53 1.89
C GLY A 213 -15.81 -31.66 0.40
N ALA A 214 -16.69 -32.28 -0.41
CA ALA A 214 -16.48 -32.40 -1.85
C ALA A 214 -16.45 -31.01 -2.51
N VAL A 215 -15.43 -30.75 -3.33
CA VAL A 215 -15.23 -29.49 -4.04
C VAL A 215 -15.62 -29.64 -5.51
N THR A 216 -16.44 -28.72 -6.02
CA THR A 216 -16.85 -28.64 -7.42
C THR A 216 -16.55 -27.25 -7.97
N GLU A 217 -15.94 -27.17 -9.15
CA GLU A 217 -15.75 -25.90 -9.84
C GLU A 217 -17.04 -25.50 -10.57
N LEU A 218 -17.54 -24.29 -10.29
CA LEU A 218 -18.73 -23.74 -10.92
C LEU A 218 -18.38 -22.87 -12.14
N ALA A 219 -17.28 -22.13 -12.05
CA ALA A 219 -16.83 -21.26 -13.12
C ALA A 219 -15.34 -20.90 -13.03
N GLN A 220 -14.73 -20.72 -14.19
CA GLN A 220 -13.44 -20.06 -14.36
C GLN A 220 -13.67 -18.58 -14.72
N GLY A 221 -13.07 -17.68 -13.93
CA GLY A 221 -13.01 -16.25 -14.16
C GLY A 221 -11.90 -15.84 -15.12
N THR A 222 -12.01 -14.61 -15.64
CA THR A 222 -10.99 -13.96 -16.49
C THR A 222 -9.79 -13.49 -15.67
N THR A 223 -10.01 -13.20 -14.39
CA THR A 223 -9.00 -12.86 -13.37
C THR A 223 -9.42 -13.47 -12.02
N GLY A 224 -8.76 -13.10 -10.92
CA GLY A 224 -9.16 -13.51 -9.57
C GLY A 224 -10.60 -13.17 -9.21
N ILE A 225 -11.25 -14.02 -8.41
CA ILE A 225 -12.63 -13.79 -7.96
C ILE A 225 -12.62 -13.11 -6.59
N GLY A 226 -13.10 -11.86 -6.54
CA GLY A 226 -13.01 -10.99 -5.36
C GLY A 226 -14.31 -10.78 -4.60
N VAL A 227 -15.45 -11.08 -5.21
CA VAL A 227 -16.80 -10.88 -4.65
C VAL A 227 -17.68 -12.06 -5.04
N VAL A 228 -18.45 -12.58 -4.08
CA VAL A 228 -19.43 -13.66 -4.28
C VAL A 228 -20.70 -13.31 -3.51
N ALA A 229 -21.85 -13.50 -4.14
CA ALA A 229 -23.17 -13.40 -3.53
C ALA A 229 -24.03 -14.59 -3.99
N GLU A 230 -24.91 -15.07 -3.12
CA GLU A 230 -25.84 -16.16 -3.43
C GLU A 230 -27.28 -15.65 -3.33
N HIS A 231 -28.15 -16.18 -4.17
CA HIS A 231 -29.59 -15.95 -4.09
C HIS A 231 -30.36 -17.06 -4.82
N GLY A 232 -31.34 -17.68 -4.14
CA GLY A 232 -32.16 -18.72 -4.74
C GLY A 232 -31.31 -19.90 -5.25
N ASP A 233 -31.44 -20.21 -6.54
CA ASP A 233 -30.66 -21.26 -7.22
C ASP A 233 -29.36 -20.75 -7.87
N ARG A 234 -28.97 -19.48 -7.63
CA ARG A 234 -27.85 -18.81 -8.31
C ARG A 234 -26.72 -18.40 -7.38
N ILE A 235 -25.53 -18.33 -7.98
CA ILE A 235 -24.33 -17.69 -7.46
C ILE A 235 -23.88 -16.60 -8.44
N LEU A 236 -23.64 -15.42 -7.89
CA LEU A 236 -23.11 -14.25 -8.58
C LEU A 236 -21.68 -14.03 -8.11
N ALA A 237 -20.74 -13.81 -9.03
CA ALA A 237 -19.35 -13.56 -8.68
C ALA A 237 -18.70 -12.54 -9.61
N THR A 238 -17.79 -11.72 -9.09
CA THR A 238 -17.06 -10.75 -9.91
C THR A 238 -15.63 -11.20 -10.17
N SER A 239 -15.23 -11.17 -11.44
CA SER A 239 -13.89 -11.46 -11.93
C SER A 239 -13.48 -10.41 -12.96
N GLY A 240 -12.66 -9.44 -12.54
CA GLY A 240 -12.25 -8.32 -13.38
C GLY A 240 -13.45 -7.57 -13.96
N GLN A 241 -13.48 -7.42 -15.28
CA GLN A 241 -14.55 -6.76 -16.04
C GLN A 241 -15.72 -7.70 -16.38
N THR A 242 -15.92 -8.77 -15.60
CA THR A 242 -16.96 -9.77 -15.84
C THR A 242 -17.74 -10.07 -14.56
N LEU A 243 -19.06 -10.02 -14.64
CA LEU A 243 -19.97 -10.62 -13.67
C LEU A 243 -20.32 -12.03 -14.14
N ILE A 244 -20.06 -13.02 -13.30
CA ILE A 244 -20.43 -14.42 -13.47
C ILE A 244 -21.79 -14.61 -12.79
N ASP A 245 -22.76 -15.14 -13.52
CA ASP A 245 -24.06 -15.61 -13.01
C ASP A 245 -24.19 -17.08 -13.38
N VAL A 246 -24.27 -17.97 -12.39
CA VAL A 246 -24.31 -19.42 -12.61
C VAL A 246 -25.28 -20.07 -11.63
N ARG A 247 -25.93 -21.17 -12.03
CA ARG A 247 -26.69 -21.97 -11.06
C ARG A 247 -25.77 -22.66 -10.07
N LYS A 248 -26.29 -22.96 -8.89
CA LYS A 248 -25.57 -23.65 -7.81
C LYS A 248 -25.10 -25.05 -8.20
N ASP A 249 -25.69 -25.66 -9.22
CA ASP A 249 -25.28 -26.95 -9.81
C ASP A 249 -24.24 -26.80 -10.95
N GLY A 250 -23.82 -25.58 -11.27
CA GLY A 250 -22.86 -25.28 -12.34
C GLY A 250 -23.48 -25.10 -13.73
N THR A 251 -24.79 -25.28 -13.88
CA THR A 251 -25.49 -25.11 -15.17
C THR A 251 -25.89 -23.64 -15.43
N ASP A 252 -26.27 -23.34 -16.68
CA ASP A 252 -26.70 -21.99 -17.12
C ASP A 252 -25.71 -20.87 -16.70
N LEU A 253 -24.42 -21.14 -16.93
CA LEU A 253 -23.32 -20.21 -16.70
C LEU A 253 -23.36 -19.06 -17.71
N ARG A 254 -23.45 -17.83 -17.17
CA ARG A 254 -23.48 -16.58 -17.92
C ARG A 254 -22.29 -15.72 -17.53
N ARG A 255 -21.73 -15.04 -18.52
CA ARG A 255 -20.64 -14.06 -18.37
C ARG A 255 -21.13 -12.74 -18.89
N VAL A 256 -21.42 -11.83 -17.96
CA VAL A 256 -21.98 -10.52 -18.24
C VAL A 256 -20.85 -9.50 -18.27
N PRO A 257 -20.61 -8.83 -19.40
CA PRO A 257 -19.55 -7.82 -19.50
C PRO A 257 -19.89 -6.58 -18.67
N LEU A 258 -18.88 -6.05 -17.97
CA LEU A 258 -18.98 -4.83 -17.16
C LEU A 258 -18.36 -3.60 -17.85
N GLY A 259 -17.95 -3.73 -19.12
CA GLY A 259 -17.23 -2.69 -19.85
C GLY A 259 -15.83 -2.50 -19.27
N THR A 260 -15.45 -1.25 -18.99
CA THR A 260 -14.12 -0.93 -18.45
C THR A 260 -14.02 -1.03 -16.93
N SER A 261 -15.12 -1.29 -16.23
CA SER A 261 -15.20 -1.32 -14.77
C SER A 261 -15.19 -2.73 -14.20
N SER A 262 -14.88 -2.87 -12.92
CA SER A 262 -15.20 -4.07 -12.12
C SER A 262 -16.26 -3.74 -11.07
N PHE A 263 -16.87 -4.75 -10.44
CA PHE A 263 -17.68 -4.56 -9.24
C PHE A 263 -16.91 -4.93 -7.98
N ASP A 264 -16.88 -4.03 -7.00
CA ASP A 264 -16.16 -4.24 -5.73
C ASP A 264 -17.06 -4.71 -4.59
N ALA A 265 -18.39 -4.52 -4.72
CA ALA A 265 -19.38 -5.02 -3.78
C ALA A 265 -20.68 -5.37 -4.51
N LEU A 266 -21.36 -6.41 -4.01
CA LEU A 266 -22.66 -6.88 -4.48
C LEU A 266 -23.60 -7.06 -3.28
N THR A 267 -24.88 -6.79 -3.48
CA THR A 267 -25.96 -7.25 -2.62
C THR A 267 -27.15 -7.68 -3.47
N VAL A 268 -27.98 -8.60 -2.97
CA VAL A 268 -29.11 -9.15 -3.73
C VAL A 268 -30.41 -8.90 -2.97
N ALA A 269 -31.39 -8.32 -3.65
CA ALA A 269 -32.73 -8.11 -3.13
C ALA A 269 -33.52 -9.42 -3.06
N ALA A 270 -34.65 -9.41 -2.34
CA ALA A 270 -35.50 -10.59 -2.19
C ALA A 270 -36.10 -11.08 -3.52
N ASP A 271 -36.25 -10.19 -4.51
CA ASP A 271 -36.73 -10.53 -5.86
C ASP A 271 -35.62 -11.03 -6.82
N GLY A 272 -34.38 -11.16 -6.33
CA GLY A 272 -33.22 -11.57 -7.12
C GLY A 272 -32.54 -10.42 -7.88
N THR A 273 -32.98 -9.17 -7.72
CA THR A 273 -32.29 -8.01 -8.28
C THR A 273 -30.95 -7.82 -7.56
N VAL A 274 -29.86 -7.80 -8.33
CA VAL A 274 -28.51 -7.55 -7.83
C VAL A 274 -28.23 -6.05 -7.90
N TYR A 275 -27.79 -5.47 -6.78
CA TYR A 275 -27.20 -4.13 -6.74
C TYR A 275 -25.69 -4.23 -6.56
N ALA A 276 -24.96 -3.42 -7.32
CA ALA A 276 -23.52 -3.46 -7.39
C ALA A 276 -22.91 -2.06 -7.45
N THR A 277 -21.68 -1.91 -6.97
CA THR A 277 -20.90 -0.67 -7.14
C THR A 277 -19.69 -0.91 -8.01
N SER A 278 -19.49 -0.06 -9.01
CA SER A 278 -18.35 -0.12 -9.91
C SER A 278 -17.08 0.49 -9.33
N ARG A 279 -15.93 -0.03 -9.77
CA ARG A 279 -14.60 0.52 -9.54
C ARG A 279 -14.00 0.98 -10.88
N PRO A 280 -13.30 2.13 -10.93
CA PRO A 280 -12.99 3.03 -9.81
C PRO A 280 -14.06 4.09 -9.51
N ASP A 281 -15.02 4.30 -10.41
CA ASP A 281 -15.88 5.49 -10.33
C ASP A 281 -16.81 5.52 -9.10
N GLY A 282 -17.21 4.36 -8.56
CA GLY A 282 -18.09 4.22 -7.41
C GLY A 282 -19.59 4.19 -7.76
N ALA A 283 -19.96 4.11 -9.03
CA ALA A 283 -21.35 4.22 -9.47
C ALA A 283 -22.18 2.97 -9.13
N VAL A 284 -23.47 3.18 -8.83
CA VAL A 284 -24.39 2.09 -8.48
C VAL A 284 -25.07 1.55 -9.73
N HIS A 285 -25.08 0.23 -9.86
CA HIS A 285 -25.66 -0.53 -10.95
C HIS A 285 -26.67 -1.53 -10.42
N ARG A 286 -27.65 -1.90 -11.26
CA ARG A 286 -28.54 -3.03 -11.06
C ARG A 286 -28.37 -4.08 -12.14
N TYR A 287 -28.61 -5.34 -11.81
CA TYR A 287 -28.61 -6.46 -12.73
C TYR A 287 -29.69 -7.48 -12.35
N ARG A 288 -30.36 -8.07 -13.34
CA ARG A 288 -31.20 -9.27 -13.16
C ARG A 288 -30.72 -10.38 -14.07
N THR A 289 -30.83 -11.61 -13.58
CA THR A 289 -30.50 -12.82 -14.36
C THR A 289 -31.26 -12.83 -15.68
N GLY A 290 -30.53 -12.67 -16.79
CA GLY A 290 -31.09 -12.61 -18.15
C GLY A 290 -30.75 -11.31 -18.87
N ASP A 291 -30.42 -10.26 -18.14
CA ASP A 291 -29.94 -9.02 -18.72
C ASP A 291 -28.59 -9.26 -19.44
N SER A 292 -28.39 -8.57 -20.56
CA SER A 292 -27.14 -8.62 -21.32
C SER A 292 -26.02 -7.78 -20.71
N ALA A 293 -26.38 -6.78 -19.91
CA ALA A 293 -25.46 -5.89 -19.20
C ALA A 293 -26.15 -5.27 -17.97
N PRO A 294 -25.41 -4.87 -16.92
CA PRO A 294 -25.96 -4.10 -15.82
C PRO A 294 -26.45 -2.73 -16.26
N THR A 295 -27.48 -2.22 -15.60
CA THR A 295 -28.00 -0.86 -15.80
C THR A 295 -27.53 0.06 -14.69
N ARG A 296 -26.94 1.21 -15.02
CA ARG A 296 -26.58 2.23 -14.03
C ARG A 296 -27.84 2.85 -13.43
N VAL A 297 -27.93 2.87 -12.09
CA VAL A 297 -29.08 3.43 -11.36
C VAL A 297 -28.77 4.77 -10.68
N ALA A 298 -27.51 5.01 -10.31
CA ALA A 298 -27.11 6.27 -9.68
C ALA A 298 -25.69 6.68 -10.07
N GLY A 299 -25.39 7.96 -9.88
CA GLY A 299 -24.01 8.45 -9.81
C GLY A 299 -23.26 7.86 -8.62
N PRO A 300 -21.93 8.06 -8.53
CA PRO A 300 -21.17 7.53 -7.42
C PRO A 300 -21.48 8.27 -6.11
N PRO A 301 -22.01 7.59 -5.08
CA PRO A 301 -22.28 8.23 -3.79
C PRO A 301 -20.99 8.63 -3.07
N SER A 302 -19.90 7.93 -3.34
CA SER A 302 -18.53 8.31 -2.97
C SER A 302 -17.62 8.16 -4.18
N GLN A 303 -17.26 9.30 -4.79
CA GLN A 303 -16.46 9.33 -6.00
C GLN A 303 -15.03 8.79 -5.75
N ASP A 304 -14.52 8.00 -6.70
CA ASP A 304 -13.18 7.41 -6.71
C ASP A 304 -12.84 6.59 -5.45
N ASP A 305 -13.87 6.02 -4.84
CA ASP A 305 -13.78 5.21 -3.64
C ASP A 305 -14.13 3.76 -3.94
N GLU A 306 -13.55 2.86 -3.15
CA GLU A 306 -14.03 1.48 -3.15
C GLU A 306 -15.21 1.36 -2.19
N THR A 307 -16.22 0.60 -2.59
CA THR A 307 -17.30 0.22 -1.65
C THR A 307 -16.97 -1.14 -1.08
N ARG A 308 -16.91 -1.22 0.25
CA ARG A 308 -16.53 -2.41 1.03
C ARG A 308 -17.70 -3.30 1.35
N ARG A 309 -18.91 -2.74 1.47
CA ARG A 309 -20.15 -3.48 1.66
C ARG A 309 -21.32 -2.70 1.10
N LEU A 310 -22.29 -3.43 0.57
CA LEU A 310 -23.64 -2.97 0.25
C LEU A 310 -24.64 -3.75 1.09
N ALA A 311 -25.70 -3.08 1.53
CA ALA A 311 -26.82 -3.69 2.22
C ALA A 311 -28.12 -2.95 1.85
N LEU A 312 -29.20 -3.70 1.66
CA LEU A 312 -30.53 -3.13 1.60
C LEU A 312 -31.04 -2.99 3.04
N THR A 313 -31.53 -1.81 3.42
CA THR A 313 -32.22 -1.62 4.72
C THR A 313 -33.71 -1.88 4.61
N ASP A 314 -34.26 -1.70 3.41
CA ASP A 314 -35.62 -2.00 2.98
C ASP A 314 -35.64 -2.11 1.44
N ASP A 315 -36.81 -2.30 0.84
CA ASP A 315 -36.97 -2.45 -0.61
C ASP A 315 -36.61 -1.18 -1.42
N GLY A 316 -36.54 -0.02 -0.78
CA GLY A 316 -36.31 1.28 -1.42
C GLY A 316 -34.94 1.89 -1.13
N THR A 317 -34.20 1.40 -0.14
CA THR A 317 -33.00 2.06 0.36
C THR A 317 -31.78 1.14 0.36
N LEU A 318 -30.74 1.56 -0.37
CA LEU A 318 -29.44 0.92 -0.39
C LEU A 318 -28.46 1.71 0.49
N VAL A 319 -27.78 1.03 1.40
CA VAL A 319 -26.68 1.61 2.19
C VAL A 319 -25.36 1.00 1.74
N GLY A 320 -24.35 1.84 1.59
CA GLY A 320 -23.00 1.43 1.25
C GLY A 320 -21.95 2.02 2.19
N PHE A 321 -20.84 1.30 2.30
CA PHE A 321 -19.72 1.64 3.17
C PHE A 321 -18.45 1.78 2.34
N SER A 322 -17.89 2.98 2.31
CA SER A 322 -16.73 3.33 1.51
C SER A 322 -15.41 3.07 2.24
N GLY A 323 -14.39 2.60 1.51
CA GLY A 323 -13.08 2.26 2.06
C GLY A 323 -12.38 3.43 2.75
N SER A 324 -12.64 4.65 2.29
CA SER A 324 -12.13 5.88 2.94
C SER A 324 -12.66 6.13 4.36
N GLY A 325 -13.65 5.39 4.84
CA GLY A 325 -14.32 5.69 6.10
C GLY A 325 -15.61 6.48 5.91
N GLY A 326 -16.30 6.25 4.80
CA GLY A 326 -17.60 6.86 4.52
C GLY A 326 -18.75 5.87 4.65
N MET A 327 -19.94 6.36 5.00
CA MET A 327 -21.20 5.65 4.85
C MET A 327 -22.13 6.48 3.99
N TRP A 328 -22.82 5.86 3.04
CA TRP A 328 -23.82 6.54 2.22
C TRP A 328 -25.11 5.74 2.15
N SER A 329 -26.21 6.45 1.94
CA SER A 329 -27.54 5.89 1.67
C SER A 329 -28.01 6.39 0.31
N LEU A 330 -28.67 5.53 -0.46
CA LEU A 330 -29.24 5.81 -1.77
C LEU A 330 -30.69 5.38 -1.77
N ASP A 331 -31.58 6.32 -2.07
CA ASP A 331 -32.98 6.02 -2.39
C ASP A 331 -33.04 5.51 -3.84
N LEU A 332 -33.46 4.26 -4.01
CA LEU A 332 -33.49 3.54 -5.29
C LEU A 332 -34.62 4.03 -6.22
N GLY A 333 -35.64 4.68 -5.68
CA GLY A 333 -36.75 5.23 -6.47
C GLY A 333 -36.42 6.58 -7.11
N THR A 334 -35.66 7.42 -6.40
CA THR A 334 -35.30 8.78 -6.81
C THR A 334 -33.87 8.91 -7.33
N GLY A 335 -32.99 7.97 -6.97
CA GLY A 335 -31.56 8.03 -7.26
C GLY A 335 -30.80 9.07 -6.44
N GLN A 336 -31.41 9.66 -5.40
CA GLN A 336 -30.76 10.61 -4.50
C GLN A 336 -29.96 9.90 -3.42
N TRP A 337 -28.78 10.43 -3.10
CA TRP A 337 -27.93 9.87 -2.05
C TRP A 337 -27.46 10.91 -1.04
N GLU A 338 -27.10 10.42 0.14
CA GLU A 338 -26.52 11.22 1.22
C GLU A 338 -25.27 10.50 1.75
N PHE A 339 -24.18 11.24 1.94
CA PHE A 339 -22.89 10.72 2.43
C PHE A 339 -22.60 11.21 3.86
N THR A 340 -21.97 10.34 4.66
CA THR A 340 -21.52 10.61 6.03
C THR A 340 -20.04 10.24 6.15
N ASP A 341 -19.19 11.18 6.55
CA ASP A 341 -17.84 10.85 7.03
C ASP A 341 -17.94 10.22 8.42
N LEU A 342 -17.34 9.04 8.60
CA LEU A 342 -17.50 8.30 9.84
C LEU A 342 -16.72 8.92 11.01
N ILE A 343 -15.61 9.64 10.77
CA ILE A 343 -14.91 10.38 11.83
C ILE A 343 -15.82 11.52 12.33
N GLU A 344 -16.44 12.27 11.41
CA GLU A 344 -17.42 13.31 11.78
C GLU A 344 -18.67 12.73 12.47
N ALA A 345 -18.99 11.47 12.17
CA ALA A 345 -20.04 10.71 12.84
C ALA A 345 -19.64 10.18 14.22
N GLY A 346 -18.37 10.27 14.62
CA GLY A 346 -17.87 9.85 15.94
C GLY A 346 -16.95 8.63 15.94
N LEU A 347 -16.50 8.13 14.78
CA LEU A 347 -15.52 7.05 14.69
C LEU A 347 -14.17 7.54 15.26
N PRO A 348 -13.58 6.85 16.24
CA PRO A 348 -12.25 7.20 16.72
C PRO A 348 -11.21 7.10 15.60
N ALA A 349 -10.55 8.22 15.30
CA ALA A 349 -9.40 8.23 14.40
C ALA A 349 -8.15 7.73 15.14
N GLY A 350 -7.24 7.08 14.41
CA GLY A 350 -6.01 6.53 14.99
C GLY A 350 -4.83 6.64 14.02
N ALA A 351 -3.62 6.52 14.57
CA ALA A 351 -2.40 6.54 13.77
C ALA A 351 -2.30 5.27 12.92
N GLU A 352 -2.03 5.43 11.63
CA GLU A 352 -1.75 4.31 10.73
C GLU A 352 -0.31 4.30 10.24
N ARG A 353 0.04 3.24 9.50
CA ARG A 353 1.32 3.18 8.79
C ARG A 353 1.27 4.06 7.54
N PRO A 354 2.17 5.04 7.38
CA PRO A 354 2.21 5.87 6.18
C PRO A 354 2.59 5.10 4.91
N GLN A 355 2.08 5.59 3.79
CA GLN A 355 2.34 5.12 2.42
C GLN A 355 3.46 5.90 1.73
N SER A 356 3.72 7.14 2.14
CA SER A 356 4.75 8.00 1.55
C SER A 356 4.91 9.26 2.39
N MET A 357 5.97 10.01 2.12
CA MET A 357 6.27 11.30 2.71
C MET A 357 6.89 12.21 1.64
N LEU A 358 6.71 13.51 1.81
CA LEU A 358 7.41 14.50 1.02
C LEU A 358 7.63 15.77 1.83
N LEU A 359 8.89 16.18 1.95
CA LEU A 359 9.24 17.50 2.45
C LEU A 359 9.14 18.54 1.32
N VAL A 360 8.34 19.58 1.55
CA VAL A 360 8.41 20.82 0.77
C VAL A 360 9.15 21.87 1.63
N PRO A 361 10.43 22.16 1.34
CA PRO A 361 11.27 22.97 2.22
C PRO A 361 10.65 24.33 2.56
N GLY A 362 10.67 24.69 3.84
CA GLY A 362 10.12 25.95 4.35
C GLY A 362 8.60 26.08 4.27
N ARG A 363 7.89 25.03 3.83
CA ARG A 363 6.42 25.03 3.71
C ARG A 363 5.78 24.00 4.61
N ALA A 364 5.96 22.71 4.29
CA ALA A 364 5.21 21.64 4.91
C ALA A 364 5.86 20.27 4.70
N VAL A 365 5.51 19.31 5.56
CA VAL A 365 5.69 17.88 5.31
C VAL A 365 4.34 17.29 4.97
N TYR A 366 4.26 16.58 3.85
CA TYR A 366 3.10 15.84 3.39
C TYR A 366 3.34 14.36 3.70
N VAL A 367 2.34 13.67 4.23
CA VAL A 367 2.41 12.25 4.59
C VAL A 367 1.18 11.54 4.02
N GLY A 368 1.43 10.58 3.13
CA GLY A 368 0.40 9.79 2.48
C GLY A 368 -0.15 8.70 3.39
N GLY A 369 -1.47 8.58 3.52
CA GLY A 369 -2.17 7.53 4.24
C GLY A 369 -3.12 6.73 3.34
N HIS A 370 -4.05 5.98 3.93
CA HIS A 370 -5.14 5.37 3.18
C HIS A 370 -6.23 6.42 2.91
N PHE A 371 -6.46 6.75 1.63
CA PHE A 371 -7.45 7.70 1.12
C PHE A 371 -7.25 9.16 1.52
N PHE A 372 -6.18 9.49 2.23
CA PHE A 372 -5.94 10.84 2.71
C PHE A 372 -4.47 11.20 2.73
N MET A 373 -4.20 12.50 2.71
CA MET A 373 -2.89 13.10 2.88
C MET A 373 -2.92 13.96 4.14
N ASP A 374 -2.04 13.67 5.09
CA ASP A 374 -1.82 14.48 6.29
C ASP A 374 -0.69 15.49 6.02
N VAL A 375 -0.87 16.71 6.50
CA VAL A 375 0.07 17.81 6.24
C VAL A 375 0.41 18.53 7.53
N ARG A 376 1.71 18.66 7.78
CA ARG A 376 2.26 19.51 8.83
C ARG A 376 2.85 20.77 8.21
N ASP A 377 2.25 21.92 8.46
CA ASP A 377 2.84 23.21 8.06
C ASP A 377 4.07 23.50 8.93
N LEU A 378 5.21 23.74 8.31
CA LEU A 378 6.50 23.97 8.99
C LEU A 378 6.70 25.41 9.45
N ARG A 379 5.86 26.34 8.99
CA ARG A 379 5.91 27.75 9.37
C ARG A 379 5.04 28.01 10.60
N THR A 380 3.89 27.35 10.68
CA THR A 380 2.92 27.53 11.78
C THR A 380 2.89 26.38 12.77
N GLY A 381 3.29 25.17 12.36
CA GLY A 381 3.13 23.95 13.14
C GLY A 381 1.72 23.36 13.10
N GLU A 382 0.80 23.96 12.34
CA GLU A 382 -0.57 23.48 12.15
C GLU A 382 -0.59 22.15 11.40
N GLN A 383 -1.59 21.32 11.71
CA GLN A 383 -1.85 20.06 11.03
C GLN A 383 -3.20 20.11 10.34
N ARG A 384 -3.27 19.55 9.13
CA ARG A 384 -4.52 19.42 8.36
C ARG A 384 -4.46 18.17 7.49
N ARG A 385 -5.62 17.76 6.99
CA ARG A 385 -5.79 16.55 6.18
C ARG A 385 -6.75 16.81 5.02
N PHE A 386 -6.51 16.16 3.89
CA PHE A 386 -7.42 16.20 2.74
C PHE A 386 -7.48 14.83 2.04
N ARG A 387 -8.56 14.58 1.30
CA ARG A 387 -8.84 13.29 0.65
C ARG A 387 -8.01 13.11 -0.62
N VAL A 388 -7.54 11.88 -0.85
CA VAL A 388 -6.94 11.40 -2.12
C VAL A 388 -7.57 10.05 -2.51
N PRO A 389 -7.67 9.70 -3.79
CA PRO A 389 -8.44 8.53 -4.27
C PRO A 389 -7.67 7.19 -4.14
N GLY A 390 -7.24 6.82 -2.94
CA GLY A 390 -6.54 5.56 -2.67
C GLY A 390 -5.28 5.74 -1.83
N GLU A 391 -4.24 4.95 -2.12
CA GLU A 391 -2.96 4.96 -1.41
C GLU A 391 -1.90 5.67 -2.27
N PRO A 392 -1.42 6.87 -1.88
CA PRO A 392 -0.32 7.55 -2.56
C PRO A 392 1.00 6.84 -2.20
N LYS A 393 1.47 6.00 -3.12
CA LYS A 393 2.63 5.12 -2.89
C LYS A 393 3.95 5.85 -2.87
N ASP A 394 4.04 6.93 -3.63
CA ASP A 394 5.19 7.82 -3.63
C ASP A 394 4.80 9.22 -4.16
N LEU A 395 5.63 10.22 -3.86
CA LEU A 395 5.34 11.64 -4.03
C LEU A 395 6.52 12.40 -4.62
N VAL A 396 6.26 13.22 -5.65
CA VAL A 396 7.27 14.14 -6.19
C VAL A 396 6.71 15.54 -6.35
N ARG A 397 7.57 16.56 -6.25
CA ARG A 397 7.18 17.95 -6.45
C ARG A 397 7.66 18.47 -7.80
N ARG A 398 6.79 19.19 -8.51
CA ARG A 398 7.14 20.10 -9.61
C ARG A 398 6.45 21.45 -9.37
N GLY A 399 7.24 22.51 -9.21
CA GLY A 399 6.72 23.87 -9.00
C GLY A 399 5.80 23.99 -7.79
N ASN A 400 4.53 24.36 -8.03
CA ASN A 400 3.50 24.51 -7.01
C ASN A 400 2.58 23.29 -6.87
N GLN A 401 2.95 22.15 -7.47
CA GLN A 401 2.18 20.92 -7.39
C GLN A 401 3.01 19.78 -6.81
N ILE A 402 2.32 18.91 -6.08
CA ILE A 402 2.80 17.56 -5.74
C ILE A 402 2.07 16.61 -6.68
N TYR A 403 2.80 15.62 -7.19
CA TYR A 403 2.26 14.53 -7.96
C TYR A 403 2.38 13.25 -7.15
N ALA A 404 1.35 12.43 -7.19
CA ALA A 404 1.29 11.17 -6.47
C ALA A 404 0.82 10.06 -7.39
N ALA A 405 1.45 8.90 -7.25
CA ALA A 405 1.03 7.69 -7.93
C ALA A 405 0.16 6.84 -6.98
N ILE A 406 -1.07 6.56 -7.41
CA ILE A 406 -2.13 6.05 -6.54
C ILE A 406 -2.39 4.56 -6.77
N TYR A 407 -2.30 3.78 -5.69
CA TYR A 407 -2.73 2.39 -5.64
C TYR A 407 -4.16 2.27 -5.08
N PRO A 408 -4.99 1.31 -5.54
CA PRO A 408 -4.74 0.33 -6.60
C PRO A 408 -5.21 0.76 -8.00
N SER A 409 -5.62 2.02 -8.18
CA SER A 409 -6.14 2.49 -9.47
C SER A 409 -5.05 2.61 -10.54
N GLY A 410 -3.79 2.83 -10.14
CA GLY A 410 -2.76 3.29 -11.05
C GLY A 410 -3.02 4.72 -11.53
N ASN A 411 -3.82 5.50 -10.80
CA ASN A 411 -4.09 6.90 -11.14
C ASN A 411 -2.90 7.78 -10.78
N ILE A 412 -2.55 8.73 -11.65
CA ILE A 412 -1.60 9.80 -11.36
C ILE A 412 -2.40 11.04 -11.03
N ILE A 413 -2.23 11.57 -9.82
CA ILE A 413 -2.90 12.78 -9.38
C ILE A 413 -1.91 13.93 -9.22
N SER A 414 -2.43 15.15 -9.37
CA SER A 414 -1.79 16.39 -8.96
C SER A 414 -2.50 16.96 -7.75
N ILE A 415 -1.73 17.61 -6.88
CA ILE A 415 -2.19 18.25 -5.64
C ILE A 415 -1.65 19.67 -5.65
N ASP A 416 -2.54 20.67 -5.63
CA ASP A 416 -2.14 22.07 -5.53
C ASP A 416 -1.64 22.38 -4.12
N LEU A 417 -0.40 22.88 -4.00
CA LEU A 417 0.20 23.15 -2.70
C LEU A 417 -0.56 24.21 -1.89
N ARG A 418 -1.27 25.14 -2.54
CA ARG A 418 -1.96 26.28 -1.91
C ARG A 418 -3.35 25.93 -1.44
N THR A 419 -4.08 25.13 -2.20
CA THR A 419 -5.50 24.84 -1.94
C THR A 419 -5.79 23.38 -1.57
N ASP A 420 -4.80 22.49 -1.70
CA ASP A 420 -4.95 21.04 -1.58
C ASP A 420 -5.92 20.42 -2.59
N ALA A 421 -6.24 21.16 -3.66
CA ALA A 421 -7.08 20.66 -4.72
C ALA A 421 -6.42 19.46 -5.40
N VAL A 422 -7.12 18.34 -5.42
CA VAL A 422 -6.69 17.10 -6.06
C VAL A 422 -7.29 17.00 -7.46
N ARG A 423 -6.46 16.75 -8.47
CA ARG A 423 -6.90 16.53 -9.85
C ARG A 423 -6.25 15.28 -10.42
N SER A 424 -7.08 14.40 -10.98
CA SER A 424 -6.63 13.27 -11.79
C SER A 424 -5.97 13.76 -13.09
N LEU A 425 -4.78 13.23 -13.39
CA LEU A 425 -4.12 13.37 -14.69
C LEU A 425 -4.49 12.24 -15.64
N GLY A 426 -4.64 11.02 -15.11
CA GLY A 426 -4.88 9.83 -15.92
C GLY A 426 -4.41 8.57 -15.23
N HIS A 427 -4.82 7.42 -15.77
CA HIS A 427 -4.44 6.11 -15.25
C HIS A 427 -3.33 5.51 -16.11
N LEU A 428 -2.37 4.84 -15.48
CA LEU A 428 -1.24 4.19 -16.18
C LEU A 428 -1.70 3.21 -17.27
N GLY A 429 -2.79 2.47 -17.05
CA GLY A 429 -3.28 1.49 -18.04
C GLY A 429 -2.36 0.27 -18.19
N GLN A 430 -2.53 -0.53 -19.26
CA GLN A 430 -1.69 -1.71 -19.56
C GLN A 430 -1.55 -2.72 -18.39
N GLY A 431 -2.55 -2.81 -17.52
CA GLY A 431 -2.55 -3.67 -16.32
C GLY A 431 -1.68 -3.15 -15.17
N GLN A 432 -1.11 -1.95 -15.27
CA GLN A 432 -0.28 -1.32 -14.25
C GLN A 432 -1.13 -0.64 -13.19
N GLN A 433 -1.07 -1.16 -11.96
CA GLN A 433 -1.97 -0.77 -10.87
C GLN A 433 -1.23 -0.50 -9.55
N ARG A 434 0.00 -0.99 -9.42
CA ARG A 434 0.83 -0.79 -8.23
C ARG A 434 2.06 0.04 -8.62
N PRO A 435 1.97 1.37 -8.59
CA PRO A 435 3.16 2.20 -8.64
C PRO A 435 4.01 1.97 -7.39
N TRP A 436 5.31 1.99 -7.56
CA TRP A 436 6.26 1.87 -6.45
C TRP A 436 7.15 3.09 -6.27
N ASP A 437 7.35 3.89 -7.32
CA ASP A 437 8.28 5.02 -7.31
C ASP A 437 7.87 6.05 -8.37
N ILE A 438 8.07 7.34 -8.07
CA ILE A 438 7.85 8.47 -8.98
C ILE A 438 8.96 9.52 -8.86
N GLU A 439 9.62 9.84 -9.96
CA GLU A 439 10.59 10.95 -10.04
C GLU A 439 10.15 12.01 -11.06
N TYR A 440 10.69 13.22 -10.93
CA TYR A 440 10.46 14.35 -11.84
C TYR A 440 11.76 14.66 -12.60
N ASP A 441 11.69 14.68 -13.93
CA ASP A 441 12.76 15.15 -14.81
C ASP A 441 12.65 16.68 -15.00
N PRO A 442 13.52 17.49 -14.38
CA PRO A 442 13.48 18.94 -14.52
C PRO A 442 14.00 19.45 -15.88
N VAL A 443 14.70 18.62 -16.66
CA VAL A 443 15.25 18.99 -17.97
C VAL A 443 14.21 18.79 -19.07
N ARG A 444 13.48 17.66 -19.03
CA ARG A 444 12.43 17.33 -20.01
C ARG A 444 11.04 17.73 -19.57
N ASP A 445 10.91 18.10 -18.30
CA ASP A 445 9.65 18.47 -17.67
C ASP A 445 8.60 17.35 -17.76
N LYS A 446 8.96 16.18 -17.21
CA LYS A 446 8.15 14.96 -17.23
C LYS A 446 8.19 14.25 -15.89
N LEU A 447 7.12 13.53 -15.55
CA LEU A 447 7.13 12.59 -14.44
C LEU A 447 7.48 11.20 -14.97
N LEU A 448 8.21 10.43 -14.18
CA LEU A 448 8.62 9.08 -14.47
C LEU A 448 8.06 8.18 -13.38
N VAL A 449 7.34 7.12 -13.74
CA VAL A 449 6.68 6.22 -12.79
C VAL A 449 7.14 4.79 -13.03
N ALA A 450 7.61 4.13 -11.98
CA ALA A 450 7.85 2.68 -11.98
C ALA A 450 6.64 1.97 -11.41
N SER A 451 6.14 0.96 -12.11
CA SER A 451 4.95 0.23 -11.68
C SER A 451 5.03 -1.29 -11.90
N ALA A 452 4.21 -1.98 -11.12
CA ALA A 452 3.96 -3.40 -11.21
C ALA A 452 2.45 -3.68 -11.46
N PRO A 453 2.12 -4.83 -12.08
CA PRO A 453 0.75 -5.30 -12.15
C PRO A 453 0.23 -5.79 -10.78
N LEU A 454 -1.10 -5.80 -10.62
CA LEU A 454 -1.75 -6.35 -9.41
C LEU A 454 -2.05 -7.84 -9.55
N GLY A 455 -2.59 -8.25 -10.71
CA GLY A 455 -2.97 -9.63 -11.04
C GLY A 455 -1.79 -10.54 -11.39
N ALA A 456 -2.09 -11.77 -11.82
CA ALA A 456 -1.13 -12.83 -12.13
C ALA A 456 -0.28 -12.52 -13.39
N GLU A 457 0.56 -11.50 -13.31
CA GLU A 457 1.41 -10.99 -14.38
C GLU A 457 2.78 -10.61 -13.81
N LEU A 458 3.83 -10.77 -14.60
CA LEU A 458 5.19 -10.42 -14.17
C LEU A 458 5.59 -9.01 -14.58
N GLU A 459 5.22 -8.59 -15.79
CA GLU A 459 5.79 -7.42 -16.43
C GLU A 459 5.28 -6.08 -15.86
N GLY A 460 6.21 -5.33 -15.31
CA GLY A 460 6.02 -3.93 -14.91
C GLY A 460 6.23 -2.96 -16.06
N ALA A 461 6.14 -1.67 -15.76
CA ALA A 461 6.34 -0.62 -16.75
C ALA A 461 7.08 0.59 -16.19
N LEU A 462 7.83 1.24 -17.08
CA LEU A 462 8.24 2.63 -16.94
C LEU A 462 7.20 3.47 -17.68
N SER A 463 6.57 4.43 -16.99
CA SER A 463 5.65 5.38 -17.60
C SER A 463 6.23 6.78 -17.59
N VAL A 464 6.12 7.48 -18.72
CA VAL A 464 6.51 8.88 -18.87
C VAL A 464 5.24 9.71 -18.97
N VAL A 465 5.02 10.61 -18.01
CA VAL A 465 3.79 11.38 -17.88
C VAL A 465 4.07 12.86 -18.13
N ASP A 466 3.25 13.48 -18.97
CA ASP A 466 3.21 14.92 -19.10
C ASP A 466 2.43 15.54 -17.91
N PRO A 467 3.09 16.35 -17.06
CA PRO A 467 2.46 16.87 -15.85
C PRO A 467 1.37 17.92 -16.10
N ASP A 468 1.30 18.49 -17.30
CA ASP A 468 0.34 19.53 -17.66
C ASP A 468 -0.87 18.93 -18.41
N THR A 469 -0.62 18.09 -19.41
CA THR A 469 -1.69 17.49 -20.25
C THR A 469 -2.26 16.20 -19.65
N GLY A 470 -1.47 15.46 -18.86
CA GLY A 470 -1.81 14.13 -18.39
C GLY A 470 -1.64 13.03 -19.44
N GLU A 471 -0.95 13.31 -20.55
CA GLU A 471 -0.56 12.28 -21.52
C GLU A 471 0.42 11.28 -20.87
N ILE A 472 0.21 9.98 -21.09
CA ILE A 472 0.97 8.91 -20.46
C ILE A 472 1.49 7.94 -21.53
N ASP A 473 2.81 7.93 -21.71
CA ASP A 473 3.51 6.90 -22.50
C ASP A 473 3.91 5.74 -21.57
N VAL A 474 3.44 4.52 -21.86
CA VAL A 474 3.75 3.34 -21.04
C VAL A 474 4.65 2.36 -21.77
N TYR A 475 5.85 2.18 -21.22
CA TYR A 475 6.84 1.19 -21.67
C TYR A 475 6.78 -0.04 -20.77
N LYS A 476 5.84 -0.95 -21.06
CA LYS A 476 5.71 -2.23 -20.37
C LYS A 476 6.82 -3.19 -20.81
N GLY A 477 7.33 -3.99 -19.87
CA GLY A 477 8.32 -5.03 -20.16
C GLY A 477 9.72 -4.50 -20.49
N VAL A 478 10.05 -3.28 -20.04
CA VAL A 478 11.41 -2.70 -20.19
C VAL A 478 12.49 -3.53 -19.48
N ILE A 479 12.13 -4.29 -18.45
CA ILE A 479 12.90 -5.43 -17.97
C ILE A 479 12.02 -6.67 -18.23
N PRO A 480 12.30 -7.45 -19.30
CA PRO A 480 11.44 -8.56 -19.69
C PRO A 480 11.22 -9.56 -18.55
N GLY A 481 9.97 -10.00 -18.36
CA GLY A 481 9.62 -10.98 -17.33
C GLY A 481 9.76 -10.50 -15.87
N GLN A 482 9.92 -9.19 -15.63
CA GLN A 482 10.04 -8.62 -14.29
C GLN A 482 9.13 -7.40 -14.09
N SER A 483 8.72 -7.19 -12.84
CA SER A 483 8.07 -5.95 -12.40
C SER A 483 9.08 -4.86 -12.17
N LEU A 484 8.64 -3.59 -12.19
CA LEU A 484 9.49 -2.48 -11.79
C LEU A 484 9.10 -2.01 -10.40
N MET A 485 10.12 -1.91 -9.54
CA MET A 485 9.99 -1.53 -8.14
C MET A 485 10.53 -0.13 -7.87
N SER A 486 11.43 0.37 -8.71
CA SER A 486 12.13 1.63 -8.48
C SER A 486 12.77 2.13 -9.76
N LEU A 487 12.98 3.44 -9.81
CA LEU A 487 13.72 4.13 -10.86
C LEU A 487 14.66 5.19 -10.27
N SER A 488 15.67 5.58 -11.04
CA SER A 488 16.49 6.75 -10.70
C SER A 488 16.98 7.45 -11.97
N LEU A 489 16.73 8.76 -12.03
CA LEU A 489 17.02 9.59 -13.19
C LEU A 489 18.40 10.25 -13.11
N ASP A 490 19.21 10.04 -14.14
CA ASP A 490 20.31 10.95 -14.51
C ASP A 490 19.77 11.97 -15.53
N ALA A 491 19.28 13.11 -15.02
CA ALA A 491 18.58 14.11 -15.84
C ALA A 491 19.48 14.71 -16.92
N GLY A 492 20.77 14.89 -16.59
CA GLY A 492 21.78 15.44 -17.49
C GLY A 492 22.05 14.53 -18.69
N LYS A 493 22.04 13.20 -18.49
CA LYS A 493 22.17 12.23 -19.58
C LYS A 493 20.83 11.86 -20.23
N GLY A 494 19.72 12.05 -19.54
CA GLY A 494 18.42 11.53 -19.96
C GLY A 494 18.29 10.02 -19.84
N ILE A 495 18.98 9.44 -18.87
CA ILE A 495 18.97 7.99 -18.63
C ILE A 495 18.21 7.72 -17.33
N VAL A 496 17.28 6.77 -17.39
CA VAL A 496 16.59 6.24 -16.23
C VAL A 496 17.15 4.86 -15.91
N TYR A 497 17.66 4.69 -14.71
CA TYR A 497 18.05 3.39 -14.17
C TYR A 497 16.84 2.75 -13.50
N LEU A 498 16.60 1.46 -13.73
CA LEU A 498 15.40 0.75 -13.30
C LEU A 498 15.77 -0.45 -12.43
N GLY A 499 15.03 -0.67 -11.34
CA GLY A 499 15.16 -1.83 -10.46
C GLY A 499 14.03 -2.85 -10.66
N GLY A 500 14.39 -4.10 -10.99
CA GLY A 500 13.45 -5.18 -11.28
C GLY A 500 13.01 -6.03 -10.07
N ASP A 501 11.89 -6.73 -10.24
CA ASP A 501 11.39 -7.78 -9.34
C ASP A 501 10.93 -9.01 -10.13
N VAL A 502 11.44 -10.19 -9.76
CA VAL A 502 11.08 -11.44 -10.45
C VAL A 502 9.73 -12.02 -9.99
N LEU A 503 9.09 -11.48 -8.94
CA LEU A 503 7.85 -12.06 -8.40
C LEU A 503 6.59 -11.55 -9.07
N GLY A 504 6.60 -10.31 -9.57
CA GLY A 504 5.44 -9.74 -10.23
C GLY A 504 4.24 -9.47 -9.33
N GLY A 505 3.07 -9.36 -9.96
CA GLY A 505 1.76 -9.35 -9.33
C GLY A 505 1.17 -10.76 -9.16
N GLY A 506 0.16 -10.91 -8.29
CA GLY A 506 -0.66 -12.13 -8.19
C GLY A 506 0.09 -13.44 -7.89
N GLY A 507 1.39 -13.40 -7.56
CA GLY A 507 2.28 -14.55 -7.40
C GLY A 507 2.28 -15.58 -8.54
N THR A 508 2.26 -15.07 -9.77
CA THR A 508 2.72 -15.83 -10.94
C THR A 508 4.12 -16.39 -10.69
N PRO A 509 4.40 -17.64 -11.12
CA PRO A 509 5.74 -18.21 -11.00
C PRO A 509 6.78 -17.34 -11.74
N PRO A 510 7.90 -16.97 -11.10
CA PRO A 510 8.99 -16.27 -11.77
C PRO A 510 9.54 -17.05 -12.96
N VAL A 511 9.90 -16.34 -14.02
CA VAL A 511 10.65 -16.88 -15.16
C VAL A 511 12.16 -16.58 -15.09
N HIS A 512 12.57 -15.77 -14.11
CA HIS A 512 13.97 -15.43 -13.82
C HIS A 512 14.30 -15.71 -12.34
N ALA A 513 15.58 -16.04 -12.08
CA ALA A 513 16.08 -16.32 -10.75
C ALA A 513 16.66 -15.08 -10.04
N SER A 514 17.05 -14.07 -10.80
CA SER A 514 17.72 -12.85 -10.32
C SER A 514 16.97 -11.61 -10.82
N ALA A 515 16.85 -10.60 -9.98
CA ALA A 515 16.38 -9.29 -10.36
C ALA A 515 17.46 -8.55 -11.16
N SER A 516 17.02 -7.84 -12.19
CA SER A 516 17.89 -7.05 -13.03
C SER A 516 17.89 -5.58 -12.65
N VAL A 517 18.98 -4.89 -12.97
CA VAL A 517 18.98 -3.44 -13.22
C VAL A 517 19.11 -3.18 -14.71
N ALA A 518 18.45 -2.13 -15.20
CA ALA A 518 18.52 -1.71 -16.59
C ALA A 518 18.68 -0.20 -16.72
N ALA A 519 19.29 0.25 -17.81
CA ALA A 519 19.35 1.67 -18.18
C ALA A 519 18.50 1.94 -19.41
N PHE A 520 17.61 2.92 -19.33
CA PHE A 520 16.69 3.32 -20.39
C PHE A 520 16.98 4.75 -20.85
N ASP A 521 17.18 4.96 -22.15
CA ASP A 521 17.39 6.29 -22.74
C ASP A 521 16.03 6.94 -23.08
N LEU A 522 15.71 8.06 -22.42
CA LEU A 522 14.47 8.82 -22.62
C LEU A 522 14.38 9.48 -24.01
N ARG A 523 15.49 9.61 -24.74
CA ARG A 523 15.48 10.18 -26.08
C ARG A 523 15.16 9.14 -27.14
N THR A 524 15.84 7.99 -27.11
CA THR A 524 15.61 6.91 -28.08
C THR A 524 14.47 5.99 -27.69
N ARG A 525 14.02 6.06 -26.43
CA ARG A 525 12.99 5.19 -25.84
C ARG A 525 13.37 3.71 -25.88
N THR A 526 14.64 3.42 -25.61
CA THR A 526 15.20 2.07 -25.66
C THR A 526 16.02 1.75 -24.41
N VAL A 527 15.99 0.48 -24.01
CA VAL A 527 16.93 -0.06 -23.03
C VAL A 527 18.33 -0.11 -23.66
N LEU A 528 19.29 0.54 -23.02
CA LEU A 528 20.70 0.57 -23.44
C LEU A 528 21.45 -0.68 -23.00
N TRP A 529 21.16 -1.15 -21.79
CA TRP A 529 21.71 -2.37 -21.22
C TRP A 529 20.85 -2.86 -20.05
N GLN A 530 21.01 -4.15 -19.75
CA GLN A 530 20.43 -4.84 -18.60
C GLN A 530 21.50 -5.79 -18.03
N THR A 531 21.55 -5.93 -16.71
CA THR A 531 22.42 -6.91 -16.04
C THR A 531 21.78 -7.41 -14.75
N ASP A 532 22.20 -8.58 -14.28
CA ASP A 532 21.78 -9.21 -13.03
C ASP A 532 22.95 -9.13 -12.04
N PRO A 533 23.05 -8.09 -11.18
CA PRO A 533 24.29 -7.84 -10.45
C PRO A 533 24.70 -8.97 -9.50
N ILE A 534 23.72 -9.61 -8.85
CA ILE A 534 23.95 -10.72 -7.94
C ILE A 534 22.98 -11.87 -8.26
N ALA A 535 23.54 -13.04 -8.53
CA ALA A 535 22.78 -14.24 -8.84
C ALA A 535 21.86 -14.67 -7.68
N GLY A 536 20.60 -14.98 -7.99
CA GLY A 536 19.61 -15.48 -7.04
C GLY A 536 18.98 -14.41 -6.14
N TYR A 537 19.34 -13.13 -6.30
CA TYR A 537 18.76 -12.03 -5.54
C TYR A 537 17.55 -11.51 -6.28
N ARG A 538 16.36 -11.60 -5.68
CA ARG A 538 15.10 -11.67 -6.45
C ARG A 538 14.35 -10.36 -6.65
N THR A 539 14.70 -9.31 -5.90
CA THR A 539 13.94 -8.05 -5.89
C THR A 539 14.84 -6.89 -5.49
N PHE A 540 15.01 -5.93 -6.38
CA PHE A 540 15.46 -4.59 -5.98
C PHE A 540 14.30 -3.89 -5.27
N GLN A 541 14.56 -3.36 -4.08
CA GLN A 541 13.63 -2.46 -3.42
C GLN A 541 13.76 -1.05 -4.00
N ASP A 542 14.98 -0.55 -4.09
CA ASP A 542 15.25 0.79 -4.57
C ASP A 542 16.62 0.89 -5.24
N VAL A 543 16.76 1.80 -6.21
CA VAL A 543 18.01 2.14 -6.90
C VAL A 543 18.21 3.65 -6.91
N LYS A 544 19.47 4.10 -6.82
CA LYS A 544 19.80 5.54 -6.88
C LYS A 544 21.10 5.78 -7.61
N ILE A 545 21.08 6.60 -8.67
CA ILE A 545 22.32 7.06 -9.32
C ILE A 545 22.88 8.26 -8.55
N HIS A 546 24.15 8.19 -8.15
CA HIS A 546 24.85 9.29 -7.48
C HIS A 546 26.36 9.20 -7.73
N ASP A 547 26.99 10.33 -8.05
CA ASP A 547 28.43 10.46 -8.32
C ASP A 547 29.02 9.36 -9.25
N GLY A 548 28.25 8.95 -10.25
CA GLY A 548 28.68 7.97 -11.26
C GLY A 548 28.44 6.50 -10.87
N LEU A 549 27.96 6.22 -9.66
CA LEU A 549 27.62 4.87 -9.20
C LEU A 549 26.12 4.69 -9.07
N LEU A 550 25.63 3.51 -9.48
CA LEU A 550 24.26 3.06 -9.26
C LEU A 550 24.20 2.26 -7.97
N TYR A 551 23.64 2.86 -6.93
CA TYR A 551 23.35 2.20 -5.67
C TYR A 551 22.06 1.39 -5.81
N GLY A 552 22.00 0.24 -5.14
CA GLY A 552 20.80 -0.59 -5.11
C GLY A 552 20.65 -1.33 -3.79
N VAL A 553 19.43 -1.40 -3.26
CA VAL A 553 19.08 -2.15 -2.04
C VAL A 553 18.13 -3.28 -2.40
N TYR A 554 18.39 -4.50 -1.91
CA TYR A 554 17.57 -5.68 -2.17
C TYR A 554 16.53 -5.93 -1.06
N LYS A 555 15.31 -6.26 -1.48
CA LYS A 555 14.16 -6.48 -0.57
C LYS A 555 14.20 -7.84 0.13
N ARG A 556 14.30 -8.93 -0.64
CA ARG A 556 14.07 -10.30 -0.15
C ARG A 556 15.32 -10.97 0.44
N ASN A 557 16.48 -10.51 -0.01
CA ASN A 557 17.77 -10.86 0.55
C ASN A 557 18.10 -9.77 1.57
N SER A 558 17.49 -9.89 2.76
CA SER A 558 17.29 -8.80 3.74
C SER A 558 18.45 -7.81 3.78
N GLY A 559 18.23 -6.64 3.16
CA GLY A 559 19.11 -5.48 3.25
C GLY A 559 20.46 -5.58 2.54
N ALA A 560 20.67 -6.58 1.68
CA ALA A 560 21.87 -6.55 0.84
C ALA A 560 21.86 -5.29 -0.03
N TRP A 561 23.01 -4.63 -0.15
CA TRP A 561 23.14 -3.44 -0.98
C TRP A 561 24.41 -3.51 -1.84
N ILE A 562 24.37 -2.81 -2.97
CA ILE A 562 25.48 -2.67 -3.92
C ILE A 562 25.66 -1.21 -4.33
N ALA A 563 26.86 -0.86 -4.77
CA ALA A 563 27.14 0.27 -5.64
C ALA A 563 27.85 -0.28 -6.88
N LEU A 564 27.24 -0.09 -8.05
CA LEU A 564 27.68 -0.63 -9.34
C LEU A 564 28.09 0.51 -10.26
N ASP A 565 29.20 0.36 -10.99
CA ASP A 565 29.57 1.26 -12.08
C ASP A 565 28.66 0.98 -13.30
N PRO A 566 27.83 1.93 -13.75
CA PRO A 566 26.94 1.76 -14.89
C PRO A 566 27.65 1.49 -16.23
N ALA A 567 28.91 1.92 -16.38
CA ALA A 567 29.66 1.78 -17.63
C ALA A 567 30.21 0.36 -17.80
N THR A 568 30.83 -0.16 -16.75
CA THR A 568 31.46 -1.50 -16.74
C THR A 568 30.51 -2.59 -16.25
N ARG A 569 29.45 -2.22 -15.52
CA ARG A 569 28.47 -3.10 -14.85
C ARG A 569 29.09 -3.98 -13.76
N THR A 570 30.20 -3.52 -13.19
CA THR A 570 30.86 -4.19 -12.07
C THR A 570 30.46 -3.57 -10.75
N ILE A 571 30.26 -4.40 -9.73
CA ILE A 571 30.01 -3.96 -8.36
C ILE A 571 31.33 -3.44 -7.77
N GLU A 572 31.36 -2.17 -7.38
CA GLU A 572 32.51 -1.55 -6.70
C GLU A 572 32.41 -1.72 -5.18
N HIS A 573 31.21 -1.58 -4.63
CA HIS A 573 30.95 -1.73 -3.20
C HIS A 573 29.71 -2.57 -2.96
N GLN A 574 29.70 -3.31 -1.85
CA GLN A 574 28.55 -4.08 -1.43
C GLN A 574 28.58 -4.35 0.06
N GLY A 575 27.43 -4.66 0.65
CA GLY A 575 27.34 -5.04 2.05
C GLY A 575 25.92 -5.40 2.47
N THR A 576 25.64 -5.24 3.76
CA THR A 576 24.36 -5.63 4.35
C THR A 576 23.85 -4.55 5.31
N LEU A 577 22.56 -4.25 5.22
CA LEU A 577 21.77 -3.40 6.10
C LEU A 577 20.87 -4.29 6.99
N SER A 578 20.22 -3.73 8.01
CA SER A 578 19.31 -4.51 8.86
C SER A 578 18.07 -5.03 8.11
N GLY A 579 17.69 -4.34 7.04
CA GLY A 579 16.64 -4.71 6.11
C GLY A 579 16.65 -3.73 4.94
N TYR A 580 15.50 -3.43 4.34
CA TYR A 580 15.42 -2.67 3.09
C TYR A 580 14.57 -1.41 3.23
N GLY A 581 14.73 -0.50 2.26
CA GLY A 581 13.93 0.69 2.12
C GLY A 581 14.45 1.60 1.01
N GLU A 582 14.11 2.88 1.07
CA GLU A 582 14.49 3.82 0.01
C GLU A 582 15.84 4.49 0.26
N LEU A 583 16.49 4.79 -0.86
CA LEU A 583 17.73 5.50 -1.00
C LEU A 583 17.45 6.97 -1.28
N THR A 584 18.22 7.85 -0.64
CA THR A 584 18.17 9.28 -0.92
C THR A 584 19.57 9.86 -0.95
N THR A 585 19.75 10.98 -1.63
CA THR A 585 21.03 11.68 -1.67
C THR A 585 20.94 12.97 -0.88
N HIS A 586 21.97 13.26 -0.11
CA HIS A 586 22.07 14.52 0.62
C HIS A 586 23.52 14.93 0.78
N ARG A 587 23.83 16.19 0.42
CA ARG A 587 25.18 16.77 0.55
C ARG A 587 26.29 15.89 -0.08
N GLY A 588 26.01 15.33 -1.27
CA GLY A 588 26.97 14.50 -2.01
C GLY A 588 27.17 13.09 -1.45
N ARG A 589 26.23 12.58 -0.65
CA ARG A 589 26.31 11.26 -0.01
C ARG A 589 24.99 10.52 -0.14
N VAL A 590 25.04 9.19 -0.09
CA VAL A 590 23.87 8.32 -0.23
C VAL A 590 23.44 7.80 1.14
N PHE A 591 22.14 7.83 1.40
CA PHE A 591 21.54 7.38 2.64
C PHE A 591 20.44 6.37 2.36
N ALA A 592 20.20 5.48 3.30
CA ALA A 592 19.09 4.55 3.28
C ALA A 592 18.34 4.61 4.61
N SER A 593 17.01 4.56 4.58
CA SER A 593 16.21 4.20 5.76
C SER A 593 15.60 2.83 5.55
N THR A 594 15.68 1.97 6.55
CA THR A 594 15.38 0.55 6.39
C THR A 594 14.38 0.05 7.42
N PHE A 595 13.48 -0.83 6.97
CA PHE A 595 12.68 -1.69 7.82
C PHE A 595 13.51 -2.82 8.41
N PHE A 596 12.88 -3.48 9.38
CA PHE A 596 13.34 -4.67 10.07
C PHE A 596 14.60 -4.39 10.91
N GLY A 597 14.61 -5.00 12.10
CA GLY A 597 15.56 -4.64 13.13
C GLY A 597 15.24 -3.30 13.79
N GLY A 598 13.95 -2.91 13.84
CA GLY A 598 13.46 -1.77 14.63
C GLY A 598 13.59 -0.40 13.97
N GLY A 599 13.68 -0.33 12.64
CA GLY A 599 13.84 0.92 11.87
C GLY A 599 15.22 1.56 12.03
N ASN A 600 15.99 1.66 10.95
CA ASN A 600 17.37 2.17 10.98
C ASN A 600 17.64 3.16 9.84
N ALA A 601 18.61 4.06 10.04
CA ALA A 601 19.13 4.93 8.99
C ALA A 601 20.63 4.68 8.80
N TYR A 602 21.06 4.60 7.54
CA TYR A 602 22.42 4.33 7.13
C TYR A 602 22.91 5.38 6.16
N GLU A 603 24.23 5.58 6.17
CA GLU A 603 24.97 6.18 5.08
C GLU A 603 25.71 5.08 4.30
N LEU A 604 25.70 5.15 2.98
CA LEU A 604 26.35 4.18 2.08
C LEU A 604 27.56 4.84 1.38
N GLY A 605 28.74 4.24 1.55
CA GLY A 605 29.99 4.58 0.86
C GLY A 605 30.70 3.31 0.42
N GLU A 606 31.99 3.16 0.74
CA GLU A 606 32.68 1.84 0.62
C GLU A 606 32.07 0.78 1.54
N GLN A 607 31.51 1.24 2.66
CA GLN A 607 30.80 0.43 3.66
C GLN A 607 29.50 1.13 4.07
N ALA A 608 28.59 0.39 4.68
CA ALA A 608 27.39 0.97 5.29
C ALA A 608 27.67 1.39 6.73
N THR A 609 27.41 2.66 7.06
CA THR A 609 27.55 3.22 8.41
C THR A 609 26.17 3.50 8.99
N ARG A 610 25.81 2.85 10.11
CA ARG A 610 24.52 3.08 10.77
C ARG A 610 24.55 4.41 11.54
N LEU A 611 23.68 5.34 11.16
CA LEU A 611 23.56 6.66 11.75
C LEU A 611 22.42 6.76 12.77
N ALA A 612 21.35 5.98 12.60
CA ALA A 612 20.26 5.93 13.56
C ALA A 612 19.65 4.52 13.69
N THR A 613 19.05 4.24 14.84
CA THR A 613 18.28 3.02 15.15
C THR A 613 17.05 3.36 16.00
N GLY A 614 16.07 2.45 16.03
CA GLY A 614 14.85 2.61 16.85
C GLY A 614 13.80 3.52 16.21
N LEU A 615 13.83 3.71 14.89
CA LEU A 615 12.80 4.48 14.17
C LEU A 615 11.46 3.73 14.09
N GLY A 616 11.47 2.41 14.28
CA GLY A 616 10.30 1.53 14.20
C GLY A 616 10.02 1.01 12.79
N ASP A 617 9.31 -0.12 12.72
CA ASP A 617 8.94 -0.81 11.47
C ASP A 617 7.49 -0.46 11.08
N GLU A 618 7.16 0.83 11.06
CA GLU A 618 5.78 1.35 11.03
C GLU A 618 5.41 2.12 9.75
N TRP A 619 6.10 1.83 8.64
CA TRP A 619 5.66 2.25 7.30
C TRP A 619 4.91 1.11 6.59
N TYR A 620 3.95 1.47 5.75
CA TYR A 620 3.20 0.51 4.95
C TYR A 620 3.95 0.17 3.65
N THR A 621 4.63 1.16 3.07
CA THR A 621 5.43 1.07 1.83
C THR A 621 6.90 0.93 2.15
N ASN A 622 7.77 1.89 1.80
CA ASN A 622 9.19 1.91 2.11
C ASN A 622 9.48 3.02 3.12
N PRO A 623 10.48 2.88 4.00
CA PRO A 623 10.86 3.92 4.92
C PRO A 623 11.63 4.98 4.14
N GLN A 624 11.23 6.24 4.30
CA GLN A 624 11.79 7.37 3.55
C GLN A 624 12.52 8.33 4.49
N LEU A 625 13.52 9.03 3.94
CA LEU A 625 14.21 10.15 4.60
C LEU A 625 14.10 11.39 3.73
N HIS A 626 13.64 12.49 4.32
CA HIS A 626 13.65 13.79 3.65
C HIS A 626 14.51 14.78 4.42
N PHE A 627 15.72 15.02 3.91
CA PHE A 627 16.66 15.94 4.53
C PHE A 627 16.25 17.40 4.37
N GLU A 628 16.36 18.18 5.44
CA GLU A 628 16.20 19.63 5.41
C GLU A 628 17.41 20.28 4.71
N PRO A 629 17.19 21.10 3.66
CA PRO A 629 18.29 21.76 2.95
C PRO A 629 19.21 22.55 3.88
N GLY A 630 20.52 22.40 3.68
CA GLY A 630 21.54 23.12 4.45
C GLY A 630 21.88 22.53 5.83
N SER A 631 21.16 21.52 6.32
CA SER A 631 21.41 20.88 7.62
C SER A 631 21.73 19.38 7.49
N TRP A 632 21.86 18.66 8.61
CA TRP A 632 21.85 17.19 8.67
C TRP A 632 20.56 16.63 9.28
N LYS A 633 19.56 17.49 9.48
CA LYS A 633 18.24 17.08 9.96
C LYS A 633 17.46 16.44 8.83
N ALA A 634 16.77 15.34 9.14
CA ALA A 634 15.88 14.65 8.21
C ALA A 634 14.51 14.42 8.86
N TRP A 635 13.48 14.47 8.05
CA TRP A 635 12.15 14.02 8.40
C TRP A 635 12.05 12.51 8.16
N ALA A 636 11.51 11.81 9.15
CA ALA A 636 11.38 10.35 9.22
C ALA A 636 10.19 10.00 10.13
N LEU A 637 10.09 8.73 10.53
CA LEU A 637 9.17 8.28 11.56
C LEU A 637 9.87 7.89 12.86
N SER A 638 9.13 7.98 13.96
CA SER A 638 9.43 7.35 15.25
C SER A 638 8.19 6.56 15.67
N GLY A 639 8.19 5.25 15.42
CA GLY A 639 6.95 4.46 15.41
C GLY A 639 6.01 5.01 14.33
N ARG A 640 4.75 5.27 14.67
CA ARG A 640 3.78 5.93 13.76
C ARG A 640 3.77 7.46 13.88
N HIS A 641 4.73 8.04 14.59
CA HIS A 641 4.81 9.48 14.78
C HIS A 641 5.74 10.14 13.77
N LEU A 642 5.37 11.31 13.29
CA LEU A 642 6.24 12.14 12.47
C LEU A 642 7.40 12.62 13.33
N ALA A 643 8.62 12.44 12.85
CA ALA A 643 9.83 12.79 13.57
C ALA A 643 10.79 13.60 12.71
N ARG A 644 11.50 14.54 13.35
CA ARG A 644 12.70 15.17 12.81
C ARG A 644 13.90 14.65 13.58
N ILE A 645 14.84 14.03 12.88
CA ILE A 645 16.03 13.41 13.45
C ILE A 645 17.30 14.06 12.90
N ASP A 646 18.35 14.12 13.70
CA ASP A 646 19.66 14.64 13.27
C ASP A 646 20.62 13.49 12.90
N LEU A 647 20.93 13.39 11.61
CA LEU A 647 21.77 12.36 11.02
C LEU A 647 23.18 12.87 10.68
N ASP A 648 23.70 13.86 11.42
CA ASP A 648 25.07 14.34 11.20
C ASP A 648 26.07 13.18 11.37
N PRO A 649 26.82 12.82 10.31
CA PRO A 649 27.78 11.70 10.33
C PRO A 649 28.95 11.92 11.29
N ARG A 650 29.16 13.14 11.76
CA ARG A 650 30.21 13.48 12.75
C ARG A 650 29.74 13.25 14.18
N CYS A 651 28.45 13.01 14.38
CA CYS A 651 27.88 12.72 15.70
C CYS A 651 27.82 11.21 15.96
N PRO A 652 27.78 10.77 17.23
CA PRO A 652 27.55 9.37 17.56
C PRO A 652 26.22 8.85 16.96
N PRO A 653 26.10 7.55 16.66
CA PRO A 653 24.84 6.97 16.18
C PRO A 653 23.67 7.29 17.12
N LEU A 654 22.55 7.69 16.53
CA LEU A 654 21.35 8.08 17.23
C LEU A 654 20.50 6.85 17.61
N THR A 655 20.06 6.77 18.86
CA THR A 655 19.04 5.79 19.27
C THR A 655 17.74 6.51 19.55
N VAL A 656 16.70 6.16 18.80
CA VAL A 656 15.35 6.70 18.96
C VAL A 656 14.54 5.72 19.80
N THR A 657 13.73 6.25 20.72
CA THR A 657 12.77 5.45 21.49
C THR A 657 11.36 5.86 21.07
N PRO A 658 10.65 5.05 20.26
CA PRO A 658 9.29 5.35 19.88
C PRO A 658 8.42 5.50 21.13
N ARG A 659 7.50 6.47 21.11
CA ARG A 659 6.41 6.47 22.10
C ARG A 659 5.58 5.22 21.89
N GLN A 660 5.20 4.58 22.99
CA GLN A 660 4.17 3.54 22.95
C GLN A 660 2.83 4.18 22.52
N LEU A 661 2.11 3.50 21.63
CA LEU A 661 0.83 3.92 21.07
C LEU A 661 -0.32 3.72 22.05
#